data_AF-A0AAW1RUQ8-F1
#
_entry.id   AF-A0AAW1RUQ8-F1
#
_cell.length_a   1.000
_cell.length_b   1.000
_cell.length_c   1.000
_cell.angle_alpha   90.00
_cell.angle_beta   90.00
_cell.angle_gamma   90.00
#
_symmetry.space_group_name_H-M   'P 1'
#
loop_
_entity.id
_entity.type
_entity.pdbx_description
1 polymer ?
#
loop_
_entity_poly.entity_id
_entity_poly.type
_entity_poly.pdbx_seq_one_letter_code
_entity_poly.pdbx_strand_id
1 'polypeptide(L)'
;MVEDEIITKSPSNFQAMATFIRATKNCLTRSWPQLAALLTAYCDAADDAPSLSNSSYNSYVSCLVELVEALPYTLHAALLVLKALKVQSRQPAARQAFGERGMCAVVALLATGPEAQVAAEAANALLNLCYERSNVDAVLRSGGLGPLVRLLQQSGEDVQANAAGAIQSICFQAPGRVSACAAGAVPALVALLGSGHTSVQARVAGALHNLSSDASAIALIRRAGGIPPLVELLGAPAWGVCASAAGALQNLSREIASRQAISSLGAVPSLARLLSCPDAQAQVCAAGALLNIVGPVLEDLPGGPAQRRARPLQRLVLCGAAESEGRGLTEQDLAYLVSAAELADQSAGLTAPHPNSGCVLVAPGGRVLSQTFQRAQGSESAERAAVAAAGSAARGATAYLNLESGDCHGDLDASTGALISAGVARAVVGLRHPLAHLRGAGAAAMQRAGVAVEVLGEAPVLAPPERCDDALGACLRANEALLHRAATGRPFSVLKYAMTADGKIATSAGHAAWVSSPASRQLVFEARARSDAIVVGGNTVRRDNPQLTTRREGGHTPARIVMSRTLDLPQNANLWDVSTAPTIVMTQRGARRAFQDALSALGVEVVQFDFLTPEAVAAYCQERGFLQVLWECGGTLAAPAIASGVIHKALAFIAPKLIGGVRAPSPVGELGNVEMTQALSLADAVWQPVGPDMLLSGYLPASGGLAAVEAALAVGALARGTLDTAHASSSGARSNTVVAAPAATAGAAPAPLRGCNGAAAAGPVAAGVQSRRPWRRRSGEVVEFYKAWDRHGALSNFSPHVVDLPGGPVSACGALSRGAVRAWPSVEHFYQAQKFAGVDDQEAKAAVEAIAAAASPEEAARIGRRVERAQPDLLRADWAAAKLTVMAVALRAKFTRHVGPRRMLLGTAAQLVEASPHDYFWGRGVDGSGANHLGALLMRLRDELAAGEPKSKPYMAPVGFPGGLARAAAAPRKPVAPAAREAAGHARG
;
A
#
# COMPACT_ATOMS: atom_id res chain seq x y z
N MET A 1 -19.62 59.28 10.24
CA MET A 1 -18.38 58.87 10.96
C MET A 1 -18.10 57.35 10.93
N VAL A 2 -19.00 56.50 10.42
CA VAL A 2 -18.68 55.08 10.11
C VAL A 2 -19.32 54.76 8.75
N GLU A 3 -18.90 55.50 7.72
CA GLU A 3 -19.55 55.49 6.39
C GLU A 3 -18.58 55.22 5.23
N ASP A 4 -17.28 55.56 5.36
CA ASP A 4 -16.33 55.55 4.22
C ASP A 4 -15.25 54.44 4.25
N GLU A 5 -15.20 53.55 5.25
CA GLU A 5 -14.06 52.64 5.47
C GLU A 5 -14.36 51.13 5.37
N ILE A 6 -15.27 50.71 4.48
CA ILE A 6 -15.52 49.29 4.20
C ILE A 6 -15.66 49.03 2.70
N ILE A 7 -14.58 48.55 2.06
CA ILE A 7 -14.50 47.51 1.01
C ILE A 7 -13.01 47.17 0.78
N THR A 8 -12.44 46.30 1.60
CA THR A 8 -11.21 45.53 1.30
C THR A 8 -11.33 44.13 1.91
N LYS A 9 -10.61 43.13 1.39
CA LYS A 9 -10.67 41.73 1.88
C LYS A 9 -9.83 41.56 3.15
N SER A 10 -10.42 41.79 4.33
CA SER A 10 -9.71 41.83 5.61
C SER A 10 -10.54 41.25 6.78
N PRO A 11 -9.91 40.69 7.84
CA PRO A 11 -10.56 40.33 9.10
C PRO A 11 -11.39 41.47 9.75
N SER A 12 -11.07 42.73 9.44
CA SER A 12 -11.83 43.92 9.88
C SER A 12 -13.32 43.84 9.57
N ASN A 13 -13.71 43.23 8.45
CA ASN A 13 -15.11 43.21 8.01
C ASN A 13 -15.99 42.38 8.96
N PHE A 14 -15.46 41.27 9.50
CA PHE A 14 -16.13 40.46 10.52
C PHE A 14 -16.34 41.25 11.82
N GLN A 15 -15.29 41.96 12.25
CA GLN A 15 -15.30 42.72 13.50
C GLN A 15 -16.19 43.97 13.40
N ALA A 16 -16.23 44.63 12.24
CA ALA A 16 -17.18 45.69 11.92
C ALA A 16 -18.62 45.18 11.96
N MET A 17 -18.93 44.07 11.26
CA MET A 17 -20.27 43.46 11.24
C MET A 17 -20.76 43.09 12.65
N ALA A 18 -19.92 42.47 13.49
CA ALA A 18 -20.31 42.08 14.84
C ALA A 18 -20.34 43.24 15.86
N THR A 19 -19.65 44.34 15.57
CA THR A 19 -19.80 45.60 16.33
C THR A 19 -21.12 46.27 15.95
N PHE A 20 -21.43 46.34 14.65
CA PHE A 20 -22.68 46.89 14.12
C PHE A 20 -23.90 46.16 14.68
N ILE A 21 -23.97 44.83 14.54
CA ILE A 21 -25.11 44.01 15.04
C ILE A 21 -25.36 44.25 16.53
N ARG A 22 -24.31 44.35 17.35
CA ARG A 22 -24.43 44.61 18.79
C ARG A 22 -24.89 46.04 19.10
N ALA A 23 -24.47 47.03 18.31
CA ALA A 23 -24.93 48.41 18.46
C ALA A 23 -26.39 48.61 18.00
N THR A 24 -26.82 47.91 16.94
CA THR A 24 -28.13 48.12 16.30
C THR A 24 -29.22 47.11 16.70
N LYS A 25 -28.94 46.19 17.62
CA LYS A 25 -29.83 45.05 17.98
C LYS A 25 -31.27 45.45 18.29
N ASN A 26 -31.49 46.61 18.93
CA ASN A 26 -32.82 47.12 19.30
C ASN A 26 -33.49 47.96 18.20
N CYS A 27 -32.85 48.12 17.03
CA CYS A 27 -33.28 48.97 15.91
C CYS A 27 -32.95 48.34 14.54
N LEU A 28 -32.93 47.01 14.46
CA LEU A 28 -32.54 46.25 13.27
C LEU A 28 -33.34 46.65 12.01
N THR A 29 -34.64 46.93 12.14
CA THR A 29 -35.52 47.35 11.02
C THR A 29 -35.11 48.70 10.41
N ARG A 30 -34.62 49.65 11.20
CA ARG A 30 -34.09 50.94 10.70
C ARG A 30 -32.67 50.82 10.16
N SER A 31 -31.90 49.87 10.71
CA SER A 31 -30.47 49.67 10.42
C SER A 31 -30.23 48.68 9.28
N TRP A 32 -31.30 48.09 8.74
CA TRP A 32 -31.24 46.98 7.80
C TRP A 32 -30.43 47.26 6.52
N PRO A 33 -30.54 48.42 5.83
CA PRO A 33 -29.81 48.65 4.59
C PRO A 33 -28.28 48.58 4.75
N GLN A 34 -27.76 49.09 5.88
CA GLN A 34 -26.33 49.03 6.21
C GLN A 34 -25.91 47.60 6.56
N LEU A 35 -26.72 46.87 7.35
CA LEU A 35 -26.46 45.46 7.66
C LEU A 35 -26.49 44.56 6.40
N ALA A 36 -27.40 44.83 5.46
CA ALA A 36 -27.50 44.11 4.19
C ALA A 36 -26.26 44.33 3.30
N ALA A 37 -25.72 45.56 3.25
CA ALA A 37 -24.47 45.85 2.55
C ALA A 37 -23.28 45.08 3.17
N LEU A 38 -23.18 45.07 4.51
CA LEU A 38 -22.15 44.31 5.24
C LEU A 38 -22.24 42.80 4.98
N LEU A 39 -23.45 42.23 5.04
CA LEU A 39 -23.68 40.80 4.80
C LEU A 39 -23.40 40.41 3.33
N THR A 40 -23.77 41.28 2.37
CA THR A 40 -23.46 41.07 0.94
C THR A 40 -21.96 41.08 0.70
N ALA A 41 -21.25 42.13 1.12
CA ALA A 41 -19.80 42.24 0.98
C ALA A 41 -19.03 41.12 1.71
N TYR A 42 -19.58 40.59 2.80
CA TYR A 42 -19.04 39.39 3.46
C TYR A 42 -19.24 38.12 2.61
N CYS A 43 -20.44 37.89 2.05
CA CYS A 43 -20.69 36.73 1.18
C CYS A 43 -19.82 36.74 -0.08
N ASP A 44 -19.68 37.90 -0.73
CA ASP A 44 -18.95 38.07 -1.99
C ASP A 44 -17.41 37.99 -1.82
N ALA A 45 -16.91 38.12 -0.59
CA ALA A 45 -15.48 38.01 -0.30
C ALA A 45 -15.00 36.55 -0.12
N ALA A 46 -15.92 35.60 0.07
CA ALA A 46 -15.68 34.36 0.83
C ALA A 46 -15.40 33.08 0.03
N ASP A 47 -14.36 33.11 -0.81
CA ASP A 47 -13.70 31.88 -1.29
C ASP A 47 -12.60 31.40 -0.32
N ASP A 48 -11.81 32.32 0.26
CA ASP A 48 -10.81 32.04 1.30
C ASP A 48 -11.10 32.82 2.59
N ALA A 49 -11.68 32.16 3.59
CA ALA A 49 -11.96 32.76 4.90
C ALA A 49 -10.79 32.50 5.87
N PRO A 50 -10.16 33.54 6.46
CA PRO A 50 -8.97 33.37 7.30
C PRO A 50 -9.26 32.68 8.64
N SER A 51 -8.25 32.00 9.19
CA SER A 51 -8.31 31.27 10.46
C SER A 51 -8.36 32.21 11.68
N LEU A 52 -9.58 32.54 12.11
CA LEU A 52 -9.84 33.33 13.33
C LEU A 52 -9.55 32.53 14.61
N SER A 53 -9.44 33.22 15.76
CA SER A 53 -9.29 32.58 17.07
C SER A 53 -10.63 32.09 17.65
N ASN A 54 -10.59 31.07 18.51
CA ASN A 54 -11.80 30.43 19.06
C ASN A 54 -12.72 31.39 19.83
N SER A 55 -12.17 32.36 20.58
CA SER A 55 -12.97 33.38 21.26
C SER A 55 -13.70 34.31 20.27
N SER A 56 -13.07 34.61 19.13
CA SER A 56 -13.69 35.39 18.06
C SER A 56 -14.86 34.64 17.42
N TYR A 57 -14.68 33.36 17.07
CA TYR A 57 -15.74 32.52 16.50
C TYR A 57 -17.00 32.48 17.38
N ASN A 58 -16.86 32.26 18.70
CA ASN A 58 -18.00 32.27 19.62
C ASN A 58 -18.75 33.61 19.59
N SER A 59 -18.04 34.74 19.56
CA SER A 59 -18.67 36.06 19.48
C SER A 59 -19.36 36.32 18.13
N TYR A 60 -18.82 35.82 17.01
CA TYR A 60 -19.41 35.99 15.68
C TYR A 60 -20.65 35.11 15.49
N VAL A 61 -20.56 33.86 15.91
CA VAL A 61 -21.63 32.88 15.79
C VAL A 61 -22.82 33.27 16.66
N SER A 62 -22.61 33.77 17.87
CA SER A 62 -23.71 34.33 18.69
C SER A 62 -24.45 35.49 17.99
N CYS A 63 -23.75 36.35 17.23
CA CYS A 63 -24.41 37.42 16.47
C CYS A 63 -25.23 36.89 15.29
N LEU A 64 -24.76 35.84 14.59
CA LEU A 64 -25.51 35.21 13.51
C LEU A 64 -26.74 34.45 14.03
N VAL A 65 -26.64 33.76 15.16
CA VAL A 65 -27.79 33.11 15.81
C VAL A 65 -28.85 34.16 16.18
N GLU A 66 -28.44 35.30 16.75
CA GLU A 66 -29.37 36.39 17.06
C GLU A 66 -30.00 37.04 15.83
N LEU A 67 -29.31 37.08 14.68
CA LEU A 67 -29.92 37.49 13.42
C LEU A 67 -30.89 36.45 12.85
N VAL A 68 -30.66 35.15 13.06
CA VAL A 68 -31.62 34.08 12.67
C VAL A 68 -32.88 34.12 13.55
N GLU A 69 -32.72 34.38 14.85
CA GLU A 69 -33.83 34.57 15.81
C GLU A 69 -34.63 35.84 15.53
N ALA A 70 -33.98 36.92 15.06
CA ALA A 70 -34.58 38.24 14.83
C ALA A 70 -34.79 38.59 13.35
N LEU A 71 -34.92 37.60 12.46
CA LEU A 71 -35.08 37.84 11.03
C LEU A 71 -36.29 38.73 10.72
N PRO A 72 -36.11 39.89 10.07
CA PRO A 72 -37.24 40.64 9.52
C PRO A 72 -37.87 39.84 8.37
N TYR A 73 -39.20 39.88 8.28
CA TYR A 73 -40.05 39.07 7.38
C TYR A 73 -39.92 39.37 5.87
N THR A 74 -38.72 39.73 5.40
CA THR A 74 -38.42 40.00 3.97
C THR A 74 -37.46 38.93 3.45
N LEU A 75 -37.83 38.26 2.35
CA LEU A 75 -37.05 37.23 1.64
C LEU A 75 -35.54 37.52 1.61
N HIS A 76 -35.17 38.70 1.11
CA HIS A 76 -33.77 39.12 0.94
C HIS A 76 -32.94 39.09 2.24
N ALA A 77 -33.56 39.40 3.39
CA ALA A 77 -32.88 39.42 4.69
C ALA A 77 -32.55 38.01 5.19
N ALA A 78 -33.52 37.09 5.12
CA ALA A 78 -33.32 35.70 5.47
C ALA A 78 -32.24 35.05 4.61
N LEU A 79 -32.23 35.33 3.30
CA LEU A 79 -31.22 34.81 2.38
C LEU A 79 -29.79 35.29 2.70
N LEU A 80 -29.59 36.58 3.01
CA LEU A 80 -28.26 37.10 3.35
C LEU A 80 -27.71 36.50 4.66
N VAL A 81 -28.54 36.39 5.70
CA VAL A 81 -28.14 35.80 6.98
C VAL A 81 -27.83 34.30 6.84
N LEU A 82 -28.64 33.57 6.07
CA LEU A 82 -28.41 32.13 5.83
C LEU A 82 -27.17 31.87 4.95
N LYS A 83 -26.90 32.73 3.95
CA LYS A 83 -25.66 32.66 3.16
C LYS A 83 -24.42 32.93 4.02
N ALA A 84 -24.48 33.93 4.89
CA ALA A 84 -23.43 34.22 5.87
C ALA A 84 -23.13 33.02 6.80
N LEU A 85 -24.18 32.34 7.26
CA LEU A 85 -24.09 31.11 8.07
C LEU A 85 -23.56 29.90 7.27
N LYS A 86 -23.99 29.74 6.01
CA LYS A 86 -23.51 28.72 5.06
C LYS A 86 -22.01 28.83 4.80
N VAL A 87 -21.47 30.03 4.71
CA VAL A 87 -20.01 30.26 4.64
C VAL A 87 -19.34 29.84 5.96
N GLN A 88 -19.85 30.29 7.12
CA GLN A 88 -19.24 29.95 8.42
C GLN A 88 -19.24 28.45 8.72
N SER A 89 -20.35 27.74 8.45
CA SER A 89 -20.52 26.31 8.75
C SER A 89 -19.55 25.37 8.01
N ARG A 90 -18.82 25.86 7.01
CA ARG A 90 -17.67 25.15 6.41
C ARG A 90 -16.52 24.95 7.43
N GLN A 91 -16.31 25.91 8.35
CA GLN A 91 -15.24 25.88 9.34
C GLN A 91 -15.61 25.04 10.58
N PRO A 92 -14.78 24.07 11.03
CA PRO A 92 -15.10 23.22 12.19
C PRO A 92 -15.35 23.99 13.49
N ALA A 93 -14.51 24.99 13.79
CA ALA A 93 -14.66 25.82 14.99
C ALA A 93 -15.99 26.59 15.02
N ALA A 94 -16.45 27.08 13.86
CA ALA A 94 -17.74 27.77 13.76
C ALA A 94 -18.94 26.83 13.92
N ARG A 95 -18.86 25.58 13.44
CA ARG A 95 -19.91 24.58 13.68
C ARG A 95 -20.03 24.23 15.16
N GLN A 96 -18.90 24.05 15.85
CA GLN A 96 -18.88 23.74 17.28
C GLN A 96 -19.36 24.92 18.14
N ALA A 97 -19.07 26.16 17.72
CA ALA A 97 -19.56 27.38 18.35
C ALA A 97 -21.07 27.65 18.16
N PHE A 98 -21.74 26.98 17.19
CA PHE A 98 -23.15 27.23 16.86
C PHE A 98 -24.12 26.72 17.93
N GLY A 99 -23.87 25.50 18.43
CA GLY A 99 -24.54 24.93 19.60
C GLY A 99 -26.06 24.83 19.50
N GLU A 100 -26.68 24.43 20.60
CA GLU A 100 -28.11 24.10 20.64
C GLU A 100 -29.03 25.29 20.30
N ARG A 101 -28.76 26.48 20.85
CA ARG A 101 -29.53 27.70 20.55
C ARG A 101 -29.57 28.00 19.05
N GLY A 102 -28.41 27.92 18.37
CA GLY A 102 -28.33 28.13 16.93
C GLY A 102 -29.10 27.09 16.13
N MET A 103 -28.93 25.80 16.44
CA MET A 103 -29.66 24.74 15.74
C MET A 103 -31.18 24.90 15.92
N CYS A 104 -31.64 25.22 17.12
CA CYS A 104 -33.06 25.50 17.41
C CYS A 104 -33.59 26.70 16.59
N ALA A 105 -32.82 27.78 16.43
CA ALA A 105 -33.23 28.94 15.63
C ALA A 105 -33.42 28.59 14.13
N VAL A 106 -32.48 27.83 13.54
CA VAL A 106 -32.59 27.38 12.13
C VAL A 106 -33.74 26.37 11.96
N VAL A 107 -33.95 25.48 12.92
CA VAL A 107 -35.08 24.53 12.91
C VAL A 107 -36.42 25.25 13.07
N ALA A 108 -36.51 26.27 13.93
CA ALA A 108 -37.71 27.09 14.07
C ALA A 108 -38.05 27.83 12.78
N LEU A 109 -37.05 28.41 12.10
CA LEU A 109 -37.23 29.03 10.79
C LEU A 109 -37.76 28.03 9.75
N LEU A 110 -37.23 26.80 9.70
CA LEU A 110 -37.75 25.76 8.81
C LEU A 110 -39.17 25.31 9.20
N ALA A 111 -39.51 25.34 10.49
CA ALA A 111 -40.83 24.96 10.98
C ALA A 111 -41.95 25.93 10.52
N THR A 112 -41.65 27.21 10.26
CA THR A 112 -42.65 28.17 9.74
C THR A 112 -43.09 27.91 8.30
N GLY A 113 -42.40 27.04 7.56
CA GLY A 113 -42.64 26.83 6.13
C GLY A 113 -42.28 28.07 5.27
N PRO A 114 -41.03 28.55 5.33
CA PRO A 114 -40.60 29.77 4.63
C PRO A 114 -40.52 29.55 3.11
N GLU A 115 -40.37 30.63 2.36
CA GLU A 115 -40.21 30.60 0.90
C GLU A 115 -39.06 29.67 0.45
N ALA A 116 -39.23 29.02 -0.70
CA ALA A 116 -38.36 27.94 -1.18
C ALA A 116 -36.85 28.28 -1.15
N GLN A 117 -36.46 29.50 -1.51
CA GLN A 117 -35.06 29.92 -1.48
C GLN A 117 -34.49 29.99 -0.04
N VAL A 118 -35.30 30.44 0.93
CA VAL A 118 -34.95 30.48 2.35
C VAL A 118 -34.87 29.07 2.92
N ALA A 119 -35.84 28.21 2.57
CA ALA A 119 -35.86 26.81 2.96
C ALA A 119 -34.62 26.04 2.44
N ALA A 120 -34.22 26.27 1.19
CA ALA A 120 -33.03 25.67 0.59
C ALA A 120 -31.74 26.08 1.33
N GLU A 121 -31.53 27.38 1.59
CA GLU A 121 -30.31 27.83 2.28
C GLU A 121 -30.27 27.46 3.77
N ALA A 122 -31.42 27.40 4.44
CA ALA A 122 -31.51 26.87 5.81
C ALA A 122 -31.20 25.37 5.86
N ALA A 123 -31.69 24.58 4.90
CA ALA A 123 -31.30 23.18 4.77
C ALA A 123 -29.81 23.00 4.41
N ASN A 124 -29.23 23.88 3.58
CA ASN A 124 -27.79 23.86 3.26
C ASN A 124 -26.92 24.17 4.49
N ALA A 125 -27.35 25.12 5.33
CA ALA A 125 -26.72 25.37 6.62
C ALA A 125 -26.76 24.13 7.54
N LEU A 126 -27.91 23.45 7.65
CA LEU A 126 -28.02 22.21 8.45
C LEU A 126 -27.16 21.06 7.91
N LEU A 127 -27.08 20.87 6.58
CA LEU A 127 -26.18 19.93 5.91
C LEU A 127 -24.73 20.07 6.40
N ASN A 128 -24.24 21.32 6.52
CA ASN A 128 -22.88 21.59 7.00
C ASN A 128 -22.78 21.51 8.54
N LEU A 129 -23.73 22.08 9.28
CA LEU A 129 -23.69 22.13 10.75
C LEU A 129 -23.77 20.74 11.41
N CYS A 130 -24.51 19.81 10.81
CA CYS A 130 -24.73 18.44 11.32
C CYS A 130 -23.55 17.47 11.14
N TYR A 131 -22.37 17.94 10.72
CA TYR A 131 -21.14 17.15 10.85
C TYR A 131 -20.70 16.99 12.32
N GLU A 132 -21.08 17.92 13.20
CA GLU A 132 -20.76 17.85 14.63
C GLU A 132 -21.90 17.16 15.42
N ARG A 133 -21.59 16.20 16.29
CA ARG A 133 -22.58 15.41 17.06
C ARG A 133 -23.52 16.24 17.92
N SER A 134 -23.00 17.23 18.64
CA SER A 134 -23.79 18.15 19.48
C SER A 134 -24.89 18.87 18.69
N ASN A 135 -24.63 19.18 17.42
CA ASN A 135 -25.57 19.85 16.53
C ASN A 135 -26.66 18.89 16.03
N VAL A 136 -26.30 17.64 15.73
CA VAL A 136 -27.27 16.58 15.41
C VAL A 136 -28.22 16.36 16.60
N ASP A 137 -27.68 16.16 17.80
CA ASP A 137 -28.47 15.92 19.02
C ASP A 137 -29.45 17.08 19.31
N ALA A 138 -29.09 18.33 18.99
CA ALA A 138 -29.96 19.51 19.10
C ALA A 138 -31.05 19.58 18.00
N VAL A 139 -30.75 19.20 16.76
CA VAL A 139 -31.76 19.10 15.68
C VAL A 139 -32.80 18.03 15.99
N LEU A 140 -32.40 16.93 16.62
CA LEU A 140 -33.32 15.88 17.06
C LEU A 140 -34.23 16.37 18.21
N ARG A 141 -33.68 17.04 19.23
CA ARG A 141 -34.48 17.63 20.33
C ARG A 141 -35.47 18.70 19.86
N SER A 142 -35.10 19.49 18.86
CA SER A 142 -35.98 20.52 18.27
C SER A 142 -36.92 20.01 17.17
N GLY A 143 -36.91 18.70 16.86
CA GLY A 143 -37.81 18.08 15.89
C GLY A 143 -37.53 18.42 14.41
N GLY A 144 -36.33 18.92 14.10
CA GLY A 144 -36.00 19.50 12.78
C GLY A 144 -36.04 18.55 11.58
N LEU A 145 -36.10 17.24 11.81
CA LEU A 145 -36.37 16.25 10.76
C LEU A 145 -37.77 16.40 10.14
N GLY A 146 -38.79 16.78 10.91
CA GLY A 146 -40.15 16.96 10.40
C GLY A 146 -40.24 18.02 9.30
N PRO A 147 -39.72 19.24 9.52
CA PRO A 147 -39.56 20.25 8.48
C PRO A 147 -38.74 19.77 7.27
N LEU A 148 -37.59 19.11 7.48
CA LEU A 148 -36.75 18.62 6.38
C LEU A 148 -37.45 17.58 5.49
N VAL A 149 -38.26 16.68 6.07
CA VAL A 149 -39.05 15.71 5.29
C VAL A 149 -40.16 16.41 4.48
N ARG A 150 -40.75 17.50 4.98
CA ARG A 150 -41.68 18.32 4.18
C ARG A 150 -40.99 19.02 3.00
N LEU A 151 -39.73 19.45 3.15
CA LEU A 151 -38.98 20.05 2.06
C LEU A 151 -38.70 19.09 0.89
N LEU A 152 -38.52 17.79 1.17
CA LEU A 152 -38.41 16.76 0.10
C LEU A 152 -39.67 16.69 -0.79
N GLN A 153 -40.83 17.11 -0.26
CA GLN A 153 -42.11 17.10 -0.98
C GLN A 153 -42.41 18.42 -1.71
N GLN A 154 -41.57 19.45 -1.55
CA GLN A 154 -41.69 20.71 -2.27
C GLN A 154 -41.04 20.63 -3.66
N SER A 155 -41.50 21.46 -4.59
CA SER A 155 -40.89 21.60 -5.93
C SER A 155 -39.66 22.52 -5.86
N GLY A 156 -38.53 22.07 -6.41
CA GLY A 156 -37.30 22.84 -6.54
C GLY A 156 -36.05 22.00 -6.22
N GLU A 157 -35.12 21.89 -7.17
CA GLU A 157 -33.97 20.99 -7.04
C GLU A 157 -33.06 21.34 -5.86
N ASP A 158 -32.81 22.63 -5.60
CA ASP A 158 -32.01 23.09 -4.46
C ASP A 158 -32.69 22.77 -3.12
N VAL A 159 -34.02 22.89 -3.04
CA VAL A 159 -34.77 22.57 -1.81
C VAL A 159 -34.63 21.08 -1.51
N GLN A 160 -34.87 20.23 -2.50
CA GLN A 160 -34.80 18.77 -2.40
C GLN A 160 -33.38 18.28 -2.11
N ALA A 161 -32.38 18.76 -2.85
CA ALA A 161 -30.98 18.35 -2.69
C ALA A 161 -30.40 18.80 -1.34
N ASN A 162 -30.70 20.02 -0.89
CA ASN A 162 -30.22 20.51 0.41
C ASN A 162 -30.93 19.81 1.58
N ALA A 163 -32.24 19.57 1.49
CA ALA A 163 -32.98 18.81 2.50
C ALA A 163 -32.52 17.35 2.60
N ALA A 164 -32.32 16.67 1.47
CA ALA A 164 -31.76 15.33 1.42
C ALA A 164 -30.31 15.30 1.98
N GLY A 165 -29.50 16.33 1.69
CA GLY A 165 -28.17 16.51 2.26
C GLY A 165 -28.16 16.73 3.77
N ALA A 166 -29.09 17.53 4.31
CA ALA A 166 -29.24 17.70 5.76
C ALA A 166 -29.60 16.37 6.45
N ILE A 167 -30.55 15.62 5.87
CA ILE A 167 -30.92 14.28 6.34
C ILE A 167 -29.73 13.31 6.21
N GLN A 168 -28.93 13.38 5.14
CA GLN A 168 -27.71 12.58 4.96
C GLN A 168 -26.71 12.80 6.11
N SER A 169 -26.38 14.06 6.45
CA SER A 169 -25.46 14.38 7.57
C SER A 169 -26.01 13.89 8.91
N ILE A 170 -27.30 14.14 9.19
CA ILE A 170 -27.96 13.65 10.42
C ILE A 170 -27.90 12.12 10.52
N CYS A 171 -28.16 11.42 9.40
CA CYS A 171 -28.16 9.95 9.33
C CYS A 171 -26.77 9.30 9.36
N PHE A 172 -25.68 10.08 9.36
CA PHE A 172 -24.35 9.55 9.65
C PHE A 172 -24.29 8.95 11.07
N GLN A 173 -25.14 9.43 11.99
CA GLN A 173 -25.17 9.03 13.39
C GLN A 173 -26.44 8.24 13.72
N ALA A 174 -26.33 7.21 14.57
CA ALA A 174 -27.43 6.27 14.84
C ALA A 174 -28.73 6.92 15.37
N PRO A 175 -28.71 7.89 16.31
CA PRO A 175 -29.93 8.58 16.74
C PRO A 175 -30.64 9.27 15.58
N GLY A 176 -29.88 9.88 14.67
CA GLY A 176 -30.40 10.56 13.48
C GLY A 176 -31.13 9.62 12.53
N ARG A 177 -30.63 8.39 12.33
CA ARG A 177 -31.29 7.38 11.49
C ARG A 177 -32.60 6.89 12.08
N VAL A 178 -32.63 6.58 13.38
CA VAL A 178 -33.85 6.13 14.08
C VAL A 178 -34.92 7.23 13.99
N SER A 179 -34.57 8.47 14.31
CA SER A 179 -35.49 9.61 14.22
C SER A 179 -35.92 9.93 12.79
N ALA A 180 -35.05 9.79 11.78
CA ALA A 180 -35.39 10.04 10.38
C ALA A 180 -36.35 8.99 9.82
N CYS A 181 -36.19 7.72 10.20
CA CYS A 181 -37.17 6.67 9.93
C CYS A 181 -38.52 6.98 10.59
N ALA A 182 -38.54 7.38 11.86
CA ALA A 182 -39.76 7.76 12.58
C ALA A 182 -40.45 9.01 11.99
N ALA A 183 -39.68 9.96 11.46
CA ALA A 183 -40.17 11.17 10.79
C ALA A 183 -40.67 10.92 9.35
N GLY A 184 -40.66 9.68 8.85
CA GLY A 184 -41.14 9.33 7.51
C GLY A 184 -40.19 9.72 6.37
N ALA A 185 -38.90 9.92 6.64
CA ALA A 185 -37.94 10.33 5.60
C ALA A 185 -37.76 9.29 4.49
N VAL A 186 -37.88 8.00 4.78
CA VAL A 186 -37.60 6.91 3.82
C VAL A 186 -38.51 6.95 2.57
N PRO A 187 -39.86 6.99 2.67
CA PRO A 187 -40.71 7.14 1.49
C PRO A 187 -40.47 8.44 0.71
N ALA A 188 -40.25 9.56 1.41
CA ALA A 188 -40.02 10.87 0.79
C ALA A 188 -38.68 10.91 0.01
N LEU A 189 -37.63 10.27 0.53
CA LEU A 189 -36.37 10.09 -0.18
C LEU A 189 -36.53 9.15 -1.38
N VAL A 190 -37.19 7.99 -1.22
CA VAL A 190 -37.37 7.02 -2.32
C VAL A 190 -38.10 7.64 -3.51
N ALA A 191 -39.11 8.48 -3.28
CA ALA A 191 -39.82 9.19 -4.35
C ALA A 191 -38.92 10.12 -5.20
N LEU A 192 -37.80 10.59 -4.66
CA LEU A 192 -36.87 11.51 -5.33
C LEU A 192 -35.71 10.82 -6.07
N LEU A 193 -35.55 9.50 -5.97
CA LEU A 193 -34.50 8.77 -6.69
C LEU A 193 -34.66 8.89 -8.22
N GLY A 194 -35.90 8.96 -8.70
CA GLY A 194 -36.24 9.19 -10.11
C GLY A 194 -36.21 10.67 -10.55
N SER A 195 -35.68 11.59 -9.73
CA SER A 195 -35.55 13.00 -10.12
C SER A 195 -34.60 13.16 -11.30
N GLY A 196 -34.95 14.00 -12.28
CA GLY A 196 -34.07 14.33 -13.42
C GLY A 196 -32.81 15.11 -13.04
N HIS A 197 -32.68 15.55 -11.78
CA HIS A 197 -31.60 16.37 -11.29
C HIS A 197 -30.56 15.52 -10.54
N THR A 198 -29.37 15.38 -11.13
CA THR A 198 -28.26 14.56 -10.59
C THR A 198 -27.81 14.99 -9.18
N SER A 199 -27.96 16.28 -8.86
CA SER A 199 -27.74 16.87 -7.53
C SER A 199 -28.67 16.26 -6.46
N VAL A 200 -29.97 16.15 -6.78
CA VAL A 200 -30.99 15.52 -5.93
C VAL A 200 -30.72 14.02 -5.82
N GLN A 201 -30.49 13.33 -6.93
CA GLN A 201 -30.21 11.88 -6.96
C GLN A 201 -29.02 11.51 -6.07
N ALA A 202 -27.90 12.24 -6.15
CA ALA A 202 -26.71 11.99 -5.34
C ALA A 202 -26.99 12.12 -3.84
N ARG A 203 -27.69 13.19 -3.43
CA ARG A 203 -28.01 13.45 -2.02
C ARG A 203 -29.03 12.46 -1.46
N VAL A 204 -30.03 12.09 -2.25
CA VAL A 204 -31.05 11.10 -1.89
C VAL A 204 -30.45 9.72 -1.74
N ALA A 205 -29.67 9.25 -2.73
CA ALA A 205 -28.98 7.96 -2.64
C ALA A 205 -27.99 7.94 -1.46
N GLY A 206 -27.28 9.04 -1.20
CA GLY A 206 -26.39 9.19 -0.06
C GLY A 206 -27.09 9.16 1.29
N ALA A 207 -28.27 9.78 1.41
CA ALA A 207 -29.11 9.69 2.60
C ALA A 207 -29.62 8.26 2.85
N LEU A 208 -30.04 7.55 1.79
CA LEU A 208 -30.49 6.16 1.87
C LEU A 208 -29.34 5.18 2.17
N HIS A 209 -28.12 5.45 1.68
CA HIS A 209 -26.90 4.71 2.06
C HIS A 209 -26.62 4.83 3.56
N ASN A 210 -26.64 6.05 4.10
CA ASN A 210 -26.46 6.28 5.54
C ASN A 210 -27.58 5.59 6.35
N LEU A 211 -28.86 5.82 6.00
CA LEU A 211 -30.03 5.21 6.66
C LEU A 211 -29.96 3.67 6.71
N SER A 212 -29.70 3.03 5.56
CA SER A 212 -29.65 1.56 5.42
C SER A 212 -28.54 0.87 6.23
N SER A 213 -27.67 1.64 6.90
CA SER A 213 -26.74 1.12 7.91
C SER A 213 -27.46 0.47 9.09
N ASP A 214 -28.70 0.89 9.41
CA ASP A 214 -29.55 0.22 10.42
C ASP A 214 -30.54 -0.77 9.79
N ALA A 215 -30.71 -1.93 10.42
CA ALA A 215 -31.53 -3.02 9.89
C ALA A 215 -33.03 -2.67 9.76
N SER A 216 -33.56 -1.80 10.63
CA SER A 216 -34.94 -1.32 10.56
C SER A 216 -35.18 -0.44 9.32
N ALA A 217 -34.19 0.36 8.91
CA ALA A 217 -34.27 1.19 7.73
C ALA A 217 -34.26 0.36 6.44
N ILE A 218 -33.50 -0.75 6.39
CA ILE A 218 -33.46 -1.65 5.22
C ILE A 218 -34.87 -2.12 4.84
N ALA A 219 -35.61 -2.65 5.82
CA ALA A 219 -36.96 -3.16 5.61
C ALA A 219 -37.94 -2.05 5.17
N LEU A 220 -37.77 -0.81 5.66
CA LEU A 220 -38.57 0.34 5.22
C LEU A 220 -38.24 0.76 3.79
N ILE A 221 -36.96 0.83 3.41
CA ILE A 221 -36.52 1.23 2.06
C ILE A 221 -37.00 0.21 1.02
N ARG A 222 -36.94 -1.09 1.33
CA ARG A 222 -37.53 -2.13 0.48
C ARG A 222 -39.05 -1.99 0.36
N ARG A 223 -39.77 -1.81 1.48
CA ARG A 223 -41.25 -1.65 1.48
C ARG A 223 -41.71 -0.39 0.76
N ALA A 224 -40.91 0.68 0.77
CA ALA A 224 -41.17 1.92 0.04
C ALA A 224 -40.89 1.81 -1.48
N GLY A 225 -40.37 0.68 -1.97
CA GLY A 225 -40.02 0.50 -3.39
C GLY A 225 -38.68 1.11 -3.81
N GLY A 226 -37.76 1.35 -2.87
CA GLY A 226 -36.48 2.00 -3.16
C GLY A 226 -35.47 1.19 -3.97
N ILE A 227 -35.66 -0.13 -4.09
CA ILE A 227 -34.68 -1.02 -4.72
C ILE A 227 -34.59 -0.83 -6.26
N PRO A 228 -35.68 -0.87 -7.05
CA PRO A 228 -35.63 -0.63 -8.50
C PRO A 228 -34.89 0.65 -8.91
N PRO A 229 -35.22 1.86 -8.40
CA PRO A 229 -34.50 3.06 -8.80
C PRO A 229 -33.05 3.09 -8.29
N LEU A 230 -32.72 2.48 -7.14
CA LEU A 230 -31.31 2.34 -6.72
C LEU A 230 -30.50 1.46 -7.68
N VAL A 231 -31.11 0.43 -8.28
CA VAL A 231 -30.46 -0.40 -9.31
C VAL A 231 -30.29 0.37 -10.62
N GLU A 232 -31.28 1.18 -11.00
CA GLU A 232 -31.20 2.06 -12.17
C GLU A 232 -30.07 3.10 -12.05
N LEU A 233 -29.89 3.70 -10.86
CA LEU A 233 -28.83 4.68 -10.59
C LEU A 233 -27.39 4.10 -10.68
N LEU A 234 -27.21 2.78 -10.71
CA LEU A 234 -25.93 2.16 -11.06
C LEU A 234 -25.53 2.42 -12.53
N GLY A 235 -26.50 2.78 -13.37
CA GLY A 235 -26.32 3.17 -14.77
C GLY A 235 -25.88 4.62 -14.97
N ALA A 236 -26.07 5.49 -13.97
CA ALA A 236 -25.94 6.95 -14.09
C ALA A 236 -24.58 7.44 -14.62
N PRO A 237 -24.53 8.60 -15.31
CA PRO A 237 -23.28 9.15 -15.87
C PRO A 237 -22.34 9.77 -14.81
N ALA A 238 -22.82 10.00 -13.58
CA ALA A 238 -22.07 10.67 -12.52
C ALA A 238 -21.67 9.67 -11.41
N TRP A 239 -20.36 9.42 -11.27
CA TRP A 239 -19.84 8.40 -10.35
C TRP A 239 -20.29 8.54 -8.89
N GLY A 240 -20.43 9.77 -8.37
CA GLY A 240 -20.93 9.99 -7.00
C GLY A 240 -22.37 9.52 -6.77
N VAL A 241 -23.21 9.47 -7.82
CA VAL A 241 -24.55 8.86 -7.76
C VAL A 241 -24.41 7.34 -7.73
N CYS A 242 -23.60 6.75 -8.62
CA CYS A 242 -23.36 5.31 -8.67
C CYS A 242 -22.73 4.77 -7.38
N ALA A 243 -21.78 5.50 -6.78
CA ALA A 243 -21.15 5.17 -5.49
C ALA A 243 -22.19 5.12 -4.36
N SER A 244 -23.03 6.16 -4.28
CA SER A 244 -24.08 6.26 -3.26
C SER A 244 -25.17 5.19 -3.44
N ALA A 245 -25.56 4.91 -4.68
CA ALA A 245 -26.50 3.84 -5.01
C ALA A 245 -25.93 2.44 -4.70
N ALA A 246 -24.67 2.18 -5.07
CA ALA A 246 -23.98 0.94 -4.73
C ALA A 246 -23.84 0.75 -3.21
N GLY A 247 -23.54 1.81 -2.45
CA GLY A 247 -23.46 1.76 -0.99
C GLY A 247 -24.81 1.46 -0.33
N ALA A 248 -25.89 2.09 -0.81
CA ALA A 248 -27.24 1.73 -0.38
C ALA A 248 -27.55 0.25 -0.69
N LEU A 249 -27.25 -0.23 -1.90
CA LEU A 249 -27.47 -1.64 -2.27
C LEU A 249 -26.58 -2.61 -1.47
N GLN A 250 -25.34 -2.25 -1.12
CA GLN A 250 -24.46 -3.00 -0.21
C GLN A 250 -25.12 -3.17 1.16
N ASN A 251 -25.64 -2.09 1.73
CA ASN A 251 -26.29 -2.12 3.03
C ASN A 251 -27.63 -2.87 3.01
N LEU A 252 -28.46 -2.66 1.98
CA LEU A 252 -29.76 -3.32 1.78
C LEU A 252 -29.60 -4.83 1.57
N SER A 253 -28.59 -5.27 0.82
CA SER A 253 -28.30 -6.68 0.54
C SER A 253 -27.86 -7.50 1.76
N ARG A 254 -27.84 -6.92 2.97
CA ARG A 254 -27.75 -7.67 4.22
C ARG A 254 -29.07 -8.38 4.59
N GLU A 255 -30.22 -7.93 4.06
CA GLU A 255 -31.52 -8.59 4.25
C GLU A 255 -31.83 -9.54 3.08
N ILE A 256 -32.22 -10.79 3.38
CA ILE A 256 -32.52 -11.84 2.38
C ILE A 256 -33.54 -11.37 1.32
N ALA A 257 -34.65 -10.76 1.74
CA ALA A 257 -35.70 -10.28 0.83
C ALA A 257 -35.22 -9.13 -0.06
N SER A 258 -34.32 -8.27 0.44
CA SER A 258 -33.66 -7.25 -0.38
C SER A 258 -32.69 -7.87 -1.38
N ARG A 259 -31.87 -8.88 -0.99
CA ARG A 259 -30.98 -9.60 -1.93
C ARG A 259 -31.73 -10.16 -3.13
N GLN A 260 -32.84 -10.84 -2.89
CA GLN A 260 -33.68 -11.45 -3.93
C GLN A 260 -34.21 -10.40 -4.90
N ALA A 261 -34.72 -9.27 -4.40
CA ALA A 261 -35.19 -8.17 -5.23
C ALA A 261 -34.07 -7.50 -6.04
N ILE A 262 -32.90 -7.25 -5.45
CA ILE A 262 -31.76 -6.64 -6.14
C ILE A 262 -31.25 -7.57 -7.26
N SER A 263 -31.26 -8.88 -7.02
CA SER A 263 -30.84 -9.90 -8.00
C SER A 263 -31.82 -10.02 -9.17
N SER A 264 -33.14 -10.08 -8.92
CA SER A 264 -34.15 -10.21 -9.98
C SER A 264 -34.26 -8.98 -10.89
N LEU A 265 -33.82 -7.81 -10.43
CA LEU A 265 -33.69 -6.58 -11.22
C LEU A 265 -32.42 -6.52 -12.07
N GLY A 266 -31.58 -7.56 -12.06
CA GLY A 266 -30.38 -7.61 -12.91
C GLY A 266 -29.27 -6.65 -12.48
N ALA A 267 -29.16 -6.31 -11.19
CA ALA A 267 -28.14 -5.36 -10.71
C ALA A 267 -26.69 -5.85 -10.86
N VAL A 268 -26.46 -7.17 -10.94
CA VAL A 268 -25.13 -7.79 -10.86
C VAL A 268 -24.17 -7.31 -11.97
N PRO A 269 -24.52 -7.29 -13.27
CA PRO A 269 -23.67 -6.68 -14.31
C PRO A 269 -23.36 -5.19 -14.08
N SER A 270 -24.34 -4.42 -13.61
CA SER A 270 -24.18 -2.98 -13.34
C SER A 270 -23.22 -2.73 -12.16
N LEU A 271 -23.30 -3.53 -11.09
CA LEU A 271 -22.34 -3.51 -9.99
C LEU A 271 -20.95 -3.97 -10.45
N ALA A 272 -20.86 -5.04 -11.25
CA ALA A 272 -19.59 -5.56 -11.76
C ALA A 272 -18.86 -4.52 -12.63
N ARG A 273 -19.60 -3.70 -13.40
CA ARG A 273 -19.06 -2.55 -14.15
C ARG A 273 -18.39 -1.51 -13.25
N LEU A 274 -18.93 -1.26 -12.04
CA LEU A 274 -18.38 -0.27 -11.11
C LEU A 274 -17.05 -0.72 -10.47
N LEU A 275 -16.74 -2.02 -10.46
CA LEU A 275 -15.43 -2.52 -10.01
C LEU A 275 -14.26 -1.99 -10.86
N SER A 276 -14.54 -1.54 -12.09
CA SER A 276 -13.56 -1.00 -13.03
C SER A 276 -13.68 0.52 -13.25
N CYS A 277 -14.49 1.22 -12.45
CA CYS A 277 -14.62 2.67 -12.53
C CYS A 277 -13.47 3.38 -11.78
N PRO A 278 -13.19 4.67 -12.05
CA PRO A 278 -12.08 5.39 -11.40
C PRO A 278 -12.39 5.82 -9.95
N ASP A 279 -13.61 5.63 -9.46
CA ASP A 279 -14.02 6.02 -8.10
C ASP A 279 -13.86 4.86 -7.12
N ALA A 280 -12.93 5.00 -6.18
CA ALA A 280 -12.60 3.94 -5.22
C ALA A 280 -13.76 3.62 -4.24
N GLN A 281 -14.64 4.58 -3.93
CA GLN A 281 -15.79 4.35 -3.06
C GLN A 281 -16.85 3.51 -3.79
N ALA A 282 -17.10 3.80 -5.07
CA ALA A 282 -17.96 2.99 -5.93
C ALA A 282 -17.43 1.56 -6.10
N GLN A 283 -16.11 1.37 -6.28
CA GLN A 283 -15.49 0.04 -6.32
C GLN A 283 -15.77 -0.75 -5.03
N VAL A 284 -15.47 -0.18 -3.86
CA VAL A 284 -15.65 -0.83 -2.54
C VAL A 284 -17.11 -1.17 -2.29
N CYS A 285 -18.02 -0.23 -2.53
CA CYS A 285 -19.45 -0.46 -2.33
C CYS A 285 -20.02 -1.49 -3.31
N ALA A 286 -19.61 -1.47 -4.58
CA ALA A 286 -20.05 -2.47 -5.55
C ALA A 286 -19.51 -3.87 -5.22
N ALA A 287 -18.26 -3.99 -4.75
CA ALA A 287 -17.68 -5.26 -4.30
C ALA A 287 -18.45 -5.83 -3.09
N GLY A 288 -18.78 -5.00 -2.11
CA GLY A 288 -19.58 -5.40 -0.94
C GLY A 288 -21.01 -5.81 -1.30
N ALA A 289 -21.67 -5.08 -2.21
CA ALA A 289 -22.99 -5.44 -2.72
C ALA A 289 -22.95 -6.79 -3.47
N LEU A 290 -21.97 -6.99 -4.35
CA LEU A 290 -21.79 -8.25 -5.08
C LEU A 290 -21.53 -9.42 -4.13
N LEU A 291 -20.66 -9.26 -3.12
CA LEU A 291 -20.42 -10.29 -2.11
C LEU A 291 -21.71 -10.68 -1.38
N ASN A 292 -22.50 -9.68 -0.97
CA ASN A 292 -23.77 -9.92 -0.28
C ASN A 292 -24.83 -10.58 -1.17
N ILE A 293 -24.96 -10.18 -2.44
CA ILE A 293 -25.99 -10.70 -3.37
C ILE A 293 -25.60 -12.07 -3.92
N VAL A 294 -24.37 -12.21 -4.39
CA VAL A 294 -23.89 -13.39 -5.13
C VAL A 294 -23.32 -14.44 -4.20
N GLY A 295 -22.76 -14.07 -3.04
CA GLY A 295 -22.26 -15.01 -2.03
C GLY A 295 -23.27 -16.11 -1.66
N PRO A 296 -24.50 -15.76 -1.22
CA PRO A 296 -25.57 -16.72 -0.93
C PRO A 296 -26.00 -17.58 -2.11
N VAL A 297 -25.97 -17.04 -3.34
CA VAL A 297 -26.32 -17.83 -4.54
C VAL A 297 -25.20 -18.80 -4.89
N LEU A 298 -23.93 -18.42 -4.67
CA LEU A 298 -22.82 -19.36 -4.68
C LEU A 298 -22.96 -20.39 -3.55
N GLU A 299 -23.57 -20.03 -2.41
CA GLU A 299 -23.76 -20.80 -1.17
C GLU A 299 -24.77 -21.94 -1.29
N ASP A 300 -25.90 -21.68 -1.98
CA ASP A 300 -26.97 -22.66 -2.23
C ASP A 300 -26.80 -23.45 -3.54
N LEU A 301 -25.88 -23.04 -4.43
CA LEU A 301 -25.44 -23.88 -5.55
C LEU A 301 -24.71 -25.13 -5.01
N PRO A 302 -24.86 -26.32 -5.64
CA PRO A 302 -24.21 -27.54 -5.18
C PRO A 302 -22.68 -27.37 -5.15
N GLY A 303 -22.13 -27.29 -3.93
CA GLY A 303 -20.74 -26.91 -3.67
C GLY A 303 -20.55 -25.41 -3.35
N GLY A 304 -21.32 -24.86 -2.41
CA GLY A 304 -21.30 -23.43 -2.03
C GLY A 304 -20.76 -23.11 -0.62
N PRO A 305 -20.33 -21.86 -0.30
CA PRO A 305 -19.64 -21.46 0.94
C PRO A 305 -20.05 -22.11 2.27
N ALA A 306 -21.34 -22.30 2.56
CA ALA A 306 -21.79 -23.01 3.78
C ALA A 306 -21.34 -24.48 3.81
N GLN A 307 -21.30 -25.14 2.65
CA GLN A 307 -20.70 -26.47 2.44
C GLN A 307 -19.19 -26.40 2.16
N ARG A 308 -18.64 -25.31 1.61
CA ARG A 308 -17.17 -25.13 1.41
C ARG A 308 -16.40 -24.88 2.71
N ARG A 309 -17.09 -24.58 3.82
CA ARG A 309 -16.52 -24.76 5.17
C ARG A 309 -16.14 -26.22 5.48
N ALA A 310 -16.50 -27.15 4.59
CA ALA A 310 -15.92 -28.48 4.47
C ALA A 310 -15.59 -28.83 2.98
N ARG A 311 -14.89 -27.92 2.26
CA ARG A 311 -14.07 -28.13 1.02
C ARG A 311 -13.67 -26.81 0.36
N PRO A 312 -12.38 -26.41 0.35
CA PRO A 312 -11.85 -25.46 -0.63
C PRO A 312 -11.49 -26.16 -1.97
N LEU A 313 -10.99 -25.38 -2.94
CA LEU A 313 -10.32 -25.82 -4.18
C LEU A 313 -10.94 -26.95 -5.04
N GLN A 314 -12.16 -26.78 -5.56
CA GLN A 314 -12.53 -27.38 -6.85
C GLN A 314 -13.23 -26.39 -7.80
N ARG A 315 -12.75 -26.40 -9.05
CA ARG A 315 -13.25 -25.69 -10.26
C ARG A 315 -13.35 -24.14 -10.19
N LEU A 316 -12.35 -23.47 -10.76
CA LEU A 316 -12.63 -22.41 -11.76
C LEU A 316 -11.54 -22.15 -12.84
N VAL A 317 -10.78 -23.17 -13.27
CA VAL A 317 -10.03 -23.10 -14.55
C VAL A 317 -10.14 -24.42 -15.31
N LEU A 318 -11.27 -24.67 -15.99
CA LEU A 318 -11.41 -25.75 -16.99
C LEU A 318 -12.43 -25.38 -18.07
N CYS A 319 -11.94 -24.89 -19.21
CA CYS A 319 -12.53 -25.10 -20.55
C CYS A 319 -11.49 -24.68 -21.61
N GLY A 320 -10.68 -25.64 -22.05
CA GLY A 320 -9.54 -25.45 -22.94
C GLY A 320 -8.76 -26.75 -23.02
N ALA A 321 -9.29 -27.70 -23.80
CA ALA A 321 -8.90 -29.10 -23.70
C ALA A 321 -7.53 -29.39 -24.33
N ALA A 322 -6.70 -30.10 -23.58
CA ALA A 322 -5.64 -30.96 -24.10
C ALA A 322 -5.68 -32.25 -23.28
N GLU A 323 -6.06 -33.36 -23.92
CA GLU A 323 -6.11 -34.66 -23.25
C GLU A 323 -4.67 -35.21 -23.13
N SER A 324 -4.17 -35.28 -21.90
CA SER A 324 -2.93 -35.96 -21.54
C SER A 324 -3.16 -36.82 -20.31
N GLU A 325 -2.60 -38.04 -20.30
CA GLU A 325 -2.93 -39.13 -19.37
C GLU A 325 -2.45 -38.91 -17.92
N GLY A 326 -3.02 -37.91 -17.24
CA GLY A 326 -2.66 -37.54 -15.87
C GLY A 326 -3.13 -38.54 -14.81
N ARG A 327 -2.19 -39.25 -14.17
CA ARG A 327 -2.42 -39.98 -12.92
C ARG A 327 -2.48 -38.99 -11.76
N GLY A 328 -3.68 -38.53 -11.43
CA GLY A 328 -3.92 -37.47 -10.44
C GLY A 328 -3.32 -37.70 -9.04
N LEU A 329 -3.20 -36.60 -8.29
CA LEU A 329 -2.45 -36.50 -7.04
C LEU A 329 -2.93 -37.49 -5.96
N THR A 330 -2.01 -38.31 -5.49
CA THR A 330 -2.23 -39.34 -4.46
C THR A 330 -1.97 -38.82 -3.04
N GLU A 331 -2.42 -39.54 -2.00
CA GLU A 331 -2.11 -39.17 -0.61
C GLU A 331 -0.58 -39.13 -0.34
N GLN A 332 0.18 -40.00 -1.00
CA GLN A 332 1.65 -39.99 -0.95
C GLN A 332 2.25 -38.73 -1.59
N ASP A 333 1.66 -38.24 -2.69
CA ASP A 333 2.09 -36.98 -3.32
C ASP A 333 1.88 -35.78 -2.38
N LEU A 334 0.74 -35.77 -1.68
CA LEU A 334 0.41 -34.72 -0.71
C LEU A 334 1.31 -34.79 0.53
N ALA A 335 1.67 -35.99 1.01
CA ALA A 335 2.61 -36.17 2.12
C ALA A 335 4.03 -35.64 1.76
N TYR A 336 4.52 -35.89 0.55
CA TYR A 336 5.79 -35.31 0.09
C TYR A 336 5.71 -33.79 -0.11
N LEU A 337 4.54 -33.26 -0.46
CA LEU A 337 4.32 -31.83 -0.58
C LEU A 337 4.27 -31.13 0.80
N VAL A 338 3.66 -31.74 1.81
CA VAL A 338 3.76 -31.29 3.22
C VAL A 338 5.22 -31.28 3.65
N SER A 339 5.98 -32.35 3.40
CA SER A 339 7.41 -32.41 3.71
C SER A 339 8.22 -31.31 3.01
N ALA A 340 7.91 -30.97 1.75
CA ALA A 340 8.51 -29.85 1.04
C ALA A 340 8.23 -28.50 1.73
N ALA A 341 7.02 -28.29 2.26
CA ALA A 341 6.65 -27.08 2.98
C ALA A 341 7.28 -26.99 4.38
N GLU A 342 7.39 -28.12 5.10
CA GLU A 342 8.10 -28.21 6.39
C GLU A 342 9.60 -27.97 6.25
N LEU A 343 10.23 -28.46 5.17
CA LEU A 343 11.61 -28.14 4.81
C LEU A 343 11.77 -26.65 4.52
N ALA A 344 10.83 -26.05 3.78
CA ALA A 344 10.87 -24.63 3.44
C ALA A 344 10.81 -23.72 4.68
N ASP A 345 9.94 -24.00 5.66
CA ASP A 345 9.76 -23.13 6.83
C ASP A 345 11.01 -23.03 7.74
N GLN A 346 11.95 -23.98 7.63
CA GLN A 346 13.25 -23.92 8.33
C GLN A 346 14.09 -22.69 7.94
N SER A 347 13.76 -22.05 6.82
CA SER A 347 14.41 -20.85 6.29
C SER A 347 13.67 -19.54 6.55
N ALA A 348 12.53 -19.58 7.23
CA ALA A 348 11.72 -18.41 7.52
C ALA A 348 12.52 -17.36 8.33
N GLY A 349 12.58 -16.13 7.80
CA GLY A 349 13.39 -15.02 8.33
C GLY A 349 14.82 -14.93 7.74
N LEU A 350 15.31 -15.97 7.07
CA LEU A 350 16.62 -15.98 6.39
C LEU A 350 16.53 -15.72 4.89
N THR A 351 15.39 -16.00 4.26
CA THR A 351 15.11 -15.90 2.82
C THR A 351 14.65 -14.52 2.35
N ALA A 352 14.16 -13.67 3.25
CA ALA A 352 13.46 -12.44 2.90
C ALA A 352 14.28 -11.53 1.95
N PRO A 353 13.66 -10.92 0.92
CA PRO A 353 12.24 -10.94 0.59
C PRO A 353 11.83 -12.06 -0.41
N HIS A 354 12.67 -13.09 -0.58
CA HIS A 354 12.40 -14.24 -1.45
C HIS A 354 11.50 -15.28 -0.74
N PRO A 355 10.87 -16.21 -1.47
CA PRO A 355 10.08 -17.28 -0.86
C PRO A 355 10.92 -18.24 0.00
N ASN A 356 10.23 -18.85 0.96
CA ASN A 356 10.66 -20.10 1.58
C ASN A 356 10.38 -21.23 0.56
N SER A 357 11.44 -21.77 -0.03
CA SER A 357 11.37 -22.83 -1.05
C SER A 357 11.97 -24.13 -0.51
N GLY A 358 11.24 -25.23 -0.67
CA GLY A 358 11.64 -26.59 -0.32
C GLY A 358 11.39 -27.56 -1.47
N CYS A 359 12.30 -28.52 -1.65
CA CYS A 359 12.28 -29.48 -2.74
C CYS A 359 12.60 -30.89 -2.23
N VAL A 360 11.72 -31.84 -2.56
CA VAL A 360 11.92 -33.28 -2.33
C VAL A 360 12.00 -33.99 -3.68
N LEU A 361 13.07 -34.75 -3.93
CA LEU A 361 13.14 -35.64 -5.09
C LEU A 361 12.87 -37.08 -4.65
N VAL A 362 12.03 -37.79 -5.41
CA VAL A 362 11.61 -39.17 -5.12
C VAL A 362 11.73 -40.02 -6.38
N ALA A 363 12.34 -41.20 -6.26
CA ALA A 363 12.46 -42.16 -7.35
C ALA A 363 11.10 -42.77 -7.74
N PRO A 364 10.94 -43.30 -8.97
CA PRO A 364 9.69 -43.98 -9.39
C PRO A 364 9.19 -45.09 -8.46
N GLY A 365 10.09 -45.75 -7.72
CA GLY A 365 9.76 -46.75 -6.69
C GLY A 365 9.44 -46.17 -5.32
N GLY A 366 9.06 -44.89 -5.22
CA GLY A 366 8.65 -44.23 -3.96
C GLY A 366 9.78 -43.88 -2.99
N ARG A 367 11.03 -44.29 -3.25
CA ARG A 367 12.20 -43.98 -2.39
C ARG A 367 12.62 -42.52 -2.54
N VAL A 368 12.66 -41.77 -1.43
CA VAL A 368 13.26 -40.42 -1.36
C VAL A 368 14.73 -40.47 -1.79
N LEU A 369 15.11 -39.53 -2.66
CA LEU A 369 16.47 -39.34 -3.17
C LEU A 369 17.18 -38.19 -2.45
N SER A 370 16.49 -37.08 -2.26
CA SER A 370 16.99 -35.90 -1.56
C SER A 370 15.85 -35.06 -1.00
N GLN A 371 16.12 -34.37 0.11
CA GLN A 371 15.23 -33.43 0.79
C GLN A 371 16.04 -32.18 1.11
N THR A 372 15.69 -31.03 0.55
CA THR A 372 16.45 -29.79 0.71
C THR A 372 15.55 -28.56 0.71
N PHE A 373 16.11 -27.42 1.13
CA PHE A 373 15.46 -26.12 1.12
C PHE A 373 16.49 -25.02 0.85
N GLN A 374 16.02 -23.85 0.40
CA GLN A 374 16.88 -22.68 0.26
C GLN A 374 17.22 -22.14 1.64
N ARG A 375 18.50 -22.12 2.02
CA ARG A 375 18.92 -21.80 3.40
C ARG A 375 18.77 -20.33 3.77
N ALA A 376 18.99 -19.42 2.82
CA ALA A 376 18.93 -17.97 3.02
C ALA A 376 18.74 -17.21 1.70
N GLN A 377 18.58 -15.88 1.76
CA GLN A 377 18.72 -15.01 0.60
C GLN A 377 20.10 -15.22 -0.05
N GLY A 378 20.13 -15.32 -1.39
CA GLY A 378 21.37 -15.54 -2.14
C GLY A 378 22.03 -16.91 -1.99
N SER A 379 21.51 -17.81 -1.12
CA SER A 379 21.98 -19.20 -1.08
C SER A 379 21.53 -19.97 -2.32
N GLU A 380 22.02 -21.20 -2.48
CA GLU A 380 21.44 -22.10 -3.46
C GLU A 380 19.95 -22.35 -3.21
N SER A 381 19.18 -22.31 -4.30
CA SER A 381 17.77 -22.68 -4.41
C SER A 381 17.55 -24.17 -4.12
N ALA A 382 16.43 -24.52 -3.48
CA ALA A 382 16.10 -25.89 -3.11
C ALA A 382 16.15 -26.87 -4.29
N GLU A 383 15.69 -26.48 -5.47
CA GLU A 383 15.63 -27.32 -6.66
C GLU A 383 17.02 -27.77 -7.13
N ARG A 384 17.99 -26.83 -7.16
CA ARG A 384 19.39 -27.14 -7.47
C ARG A 384 20.05 -27.96 -6.38
N ALA A 385 19.83 -27.63 -5.11
CA ALA A 385 20.38 -28.39 -3.98
C ALA A 385 19.88 -29.84 -3.98
N ALA A 386 18.59 -30.06 -4.26
CA ALA A 386 17.99 -31.39 -4.35
C ALA A 386 18.58 -32.19 -5.53
N VAL A 387 18.71 -31.57 -6.70
CA VAL A 387 19.34 -32.18 -7.88
C VAL A 387 20.81 -32.53 -7.62
N ALA A 388 21.59 -31.62 -7.04
CA ALA A 388 23.00 -31.85 -6.71
C ALA A 388 23.16 -33.00 -5.70
N ALA A 389 22.30 -33.07 -4.68
CA ALA A 389 22.29 -34.15 -3.69
C ALA A 389 21.85 -35.52 -4.26
N ALA A 390 20.94 -35.54 -5.24
CA ALA A 390 20.49 -36.77 -5.89
C ALA A 390 21.41 -37.23 -7.04
N GLY A 391 22.19 -36.33 -7.63
CA GLY A 391 23.11 -36.61 -8.73
C GLY A 391 22.42 -37.27 -9.92
N SER A 392 23.05 -38.32 -10.48
CA SER A 392 22.48 -39.08 -11.61
C SER A 392 21.17 -39.80 -11.29
N ALA A 393 20.84 -40.02 -10.02
CA ALA A 393 19.58 -40.67 -9.61
C ALA A 393 18.36 -39.75 -9.73
N ALA A 394 18.54 -38.44 -9.94
CA ALA A 394 17.44 -37.51 -10.23
C ALA A 394 16.74 -37.79 -11.58
N ARG A 395 17.39 -38.52 -12.50
CA ARG A 395 16.82 -38.88 -13.79
C ARG A 395 15.63 -39.82 -13.63
N GLY A 396 14.48 -39.41 -14.16
CA GLY A 396 13.20 -40.13 -14.01
C GLY A 396 12.50 -39.91 -12.68
N ALA A 397 13.03 -39.08 -11.77
CA ALA A 397 12.41 -38.79 -10.48
C ALA A 397 11.13 -37.94 -10.60
N THR A 398 10.34 -37.94 -9.54
CA THR A 398 9.33 -36.90 -9.26
C THR A 398 9.93 -35.85 -8.33
N ALA A 399 9.73 -34.57 -8.63
CA ALA A 399 10.04 -33.44 -7.75
C ALA A 399 8.76 -32.92 -7.05
N TYR A 400 8.83 -32.69 -5.74
CA TYR A 400 7.76 -32.05 -4.96
C TYR A 400 8.24 -30.68 -4.49
N LEU A 401 7.49 -29.64 -4.87
CA LEU A 401 7.83 -28.24 -4.62
C LEU A 401 6.68 -27.57 -3.85
N ASN A 402 6.96 -26.99 -2.68
CA ASN A 402 5.93 -26.28 -1.91
C ASN A 402 5.42 -25.02 -2.64
N LEU A 403 6.26 -24.43 -3.49
CA LEU A 403 5.96 -23.27 -4.33
C LEU A 403 6.57 -23.47 -5.73
N GLU A 404 5.90 -22.96 -6.75
CA GLU A 404 6.38 -22.95 -8.14
C GLU A 404 7.74 -22.25 -8.25
N SER A 405 8.74 -22.98 -8.77
CA SER A 405 10.08 -22.48 -9.09
C SER A 405 10.01 -21.22 -9.94
N GLY A 406 10.69 -20.15 -9.52
CA GLY A 406 10.75 -18.89 -10.27
C GLY A 406 11.93 -18.05 -9.85
N ASP A 407 12.57 -17.37 -10.81
CA ASP A 407 13.71 -16.49 -10.57
C ASP A 407 13.43 -15.06 -11.07
N CYS A 408 13.52 -14.09 -10.17
CA CYS A 408 13.34 -12.66 -10.46
C CYS A 408 14.56 -12.00 -11.14
N HIS A 409 15.72 -12.65 -11.13
CA HIS A 409 16.96 -12.11 -11.68
C HIS A 409 17.09 -12.29 -13.21
N GLY A 410 16.12 -12.98 -13.82
CA GLY A 410 16.04 -13.23 -15.27
C GLY A 410 16.73 -14.53 -15.70
N ASP A 411 17.56 -15.13 -14.82
CA ASP A 411 18.15 -16.46 -15.00
C ASP A 411 17.13 -17.56 -14.63
N LEU A 412 15.94 -17.52 -15.26
CA LEU A 412 14.89 -18.55 -15.17
C LEU A 412 15.40 -19.98 -15.48
N ASP A 413 16.56 -20.08 -16.12
CA ASP A 413 17.26 -21.32 -16.45
C ASP A 413 18.00 -21.94 -15.24
N ALA A 414 18.14 -21.23 -14.09
CA ALA A 414 18.93 -21.70 -12.95
C ALA A 414 18.24 -22.79 -12.12
N SER A 415 17.09 -22.50 -11.49
CA SER A 415 16.39 -23.47 -10.63
C SER A 415 15.56 -24.46 -11.44
N THR A 416 14.69 -23.95 -12.31
CA THR A 416 13.82 -24.77 -13.17
C THR A 416 14.63 -25.54 -14.22
N GLY A 417 15.66 -24.91 -14.78
CA GLY A 417 16.55 -25.57 -15.75
C GLY A 417 17.42 -26.67 -15.15
N ALA A 418 17.69 -26.67 -13.84
CA ALA A 418 18.38 -27.77 -13.17
C ALA A 418 17.51 -29.04 -13.09
N LEU A 419 16.22 -28.91 -12.74
CA LEU A 419 15.26 -30.04 -12.76
C LEU A 419 15.15 -30.64 -14.16
N ILE A 420 15.04 -29.77 -15.18
CA ILE A 420 15.00 -30.17 -16.59
C ILE A 420 16.30 -30.88 -17.01
N SER A 421 17.47 -30.31 -16.70
CA SER A 421 18.78 -30.84 -17.10
C SER A 421 19.13 -32.16 -16.39
N ALA A 422 18.64 -32.36 -15.17
CA ALA A 422 18.72 -33.63 -14.47
C ALA A 422 17.87 -34.75 -15.11
N GLY A 423 16.86 -34.39 -15.91
CA GLY A 423 15.91 -35.32 -16.50
C GLY A 423 14.84 -35.79 -15.50
N VAL A 424 14.40 -34.91 -14.60
CA VAL A 424 13.20 -35.13 -13.76
C VAL A 424 11.99 -35.38 -14.68
N ALA A 425 11.19 -36.42 -14.40
CA ALA A 425 10.08 -36.82 -15.27
C ALA A 425 8.74 -36.19 -14.87
N ARG A 426 8.54 -35.92 -13.57
CA ARG A 426 7.30 -35.34 -13.02
C ARG A 426 7.62 -34.26 -12.00
N ALA A 427 6.81 -33.22 -11.92
CA ALA A 427 6.86 -32.21 -10.87
C ALA A 427 5.46 -31.98 -10.28
N VAL A 428 5.33 -32.08 -8.97
CA VAL A 428 4.12 -31.78 -8.19
C VAL A 428 4.36 -30.48 -7.42
N VAL A 429 3.49 -29.48 -7.64
CA VAL A 429 3.69 -28.12 -7.14
C VAL A 429 2.52 -27.70 -6.25
N GLY A 430 2.80 -27.27 -5.02
CA GLY A 430 1.75 -26.92 -4.04
C GLY A 430 1.09 -25.57 -4.26
N LEU A 431 1.86 -24.57 -4.67
CA LEU A 431 1.36 -23.22 -4.92
C LEU A 431 1.94 -22.64 -6.21
N ARG A 432 1.11 -21.94 -6.98
CA ARG A 432 1.58 -21.07 -8.07
C ARG A 432 2.37 -19.88 -7.53
N HIS A 433 3.35 -19.40 -8.29
CA HIS A 433 4.21 -18.30 -7.81
C HIS A 433 3.37 -17.01 -7.60
N PRO A 434 3.46 -16.33 -6.44
CA PRO A 434 2.54 -15.23 -6.14
C PRO A 434 2.74 -14.02 -7.06
N LEU A 435 4.00 -13.65 -7.36
CA LEU A 435 4.31 -12.54 -8.25
C LEU A 435 3.82 -12.84 -9.69
N ALA A 436 2.93 -12.00 -10.20
CA ALA A 436 2.22 -12.22 -11.47
C ALA A 436 3.11 -12.37 -12.72
N HIS A 437 4.35 -11.87 -12.67
CA HIS A 437 5.32 -11.98 -13.77
C HIS A 437 6.13 -13.29 -13.77
N LEU A 438 6.07 -14.09 -12.70
CA LEU A 438 6.67 -15.43 -12.59
C LEU A 438 5.59 -16.54 -12.54
N ARG A 439 4.34 -16.20 -12.17
CA ARG A 439 3.22 -17.15 -12.05
C ARG A 439 2.97 -17.92 -13.35
N GLY A 440 3.15 -19.24 -13.30
CA GLY A 440 3.02 -20.14 -14.45
C GLY A 440 4.29 -20.35 -15.27
N ALA A 441 5.33 -19.52 -15.09
CA ALA A 441 6.49 -19.52 -15.97
C ALA A 441 7.39 -20.77 -15.78
N GLY A 442 7.62 -21.18 -14.52
CA GLY A 442 8.41 -22.36 -14.18
C GLY A 442 7.73 -23.65 -14.64
N ALA A 443 6.45 -23.84 -14.33
CA ALA A 443 5.68 -24.98 -14.81
C ALA A 443 5.65 -25.07 -16.34
N ALA A 444 5.37 -23.95 -17.02
CA ALA A 444 5.36 -23.92 -18.49
C ALA A 444 6.74 -24.19 -19.11
N ALA A 445 7.85 -23.92 -18.40
CA ALA A 445 9.19 -24.29 -18.85
C ALA A 445 9.45 -25.79 -18.71
N MET A 446 9.07 -26.39 -17.58
CA MET A 446 9.13 -27.84 -17.35
C MET A 446 8.27 -28.61 -18.35
N GLN A 447 7.02 -28.19 -18.56
CA GLN A 447 6.08 -28.78 -19.54
C GLN A 447 6.65 -28.70 -20.98
N ARG A 448 7.21 -27.56 -21.38
CA ARG A 448 7.88 -27.41 -22.70
C ARG A 448 9.13 -28.27 -22.87
N ALA A 449 9.70 -28.79 -21.79
CA ALA A 449 10.83 -29.72 -21.80
C ALA A 449 10.40 -31.20 -21.65
N GLY A 450 9.10 -31.50 -21.64
CA GLY A 450 8.57 -32.86 -21.54
C GLY A 450 8.40 -33.39 -20.10
N VAL A 451 8.56 -32.54 -19.08
CA VAL A 451 8.27 -32.90 -17.68
C VAL A 451 6.77 -32.82 -17.44
N ALA A 452 6.17 -33.88 -16.87
CA ALA A 452 4.76 -33.85 -16.47
C ALA A 452 4.59 -32.96 -15.22
N VAL A 453 3.87 -31.84 -15.32
CA VAL A 453 3.67 -30.92 -14.19
C VAL A 453 2.23 -30.92 -13.73
N GLU A 454 2.03 -31.24 -12.45
CA GLU A 454 0.75 -31.18 -11.75
C GLU A 454 0.81 -30.13 -10.64
N VAL A 455 -0.27 -29.36 -10.46
CA VAL A 455 -0.35 -28.29 -9.47
C VAL A 455 -1.54 -28.51 -8.56
N LEU A 456 -1.35 -28.41 -7.25
CA LEU A 456 -2.42 -28.60 -6.26
C LEU A 456 -3.55 -27.58 -6.50
N GLY A 457 -4.80 -28.07 -6.52
CA GLY A 457 -5.98 -27.26 -6.87
C GLY A 457 -6.23 -27.07 -8.38
N GLU A 458 -5.29 -27.43 -9.25
CA GLU A 458 -5.48 -27.43 -10.71
C GLU A 458 -5.53 -28.86 -11.29
N ALA A 459 -4.71 -29.77 -10.78
CA ALA A 459 -4.68 -31.17 -11.17
C ALA A 459 -5.82 -31.99 -10.50
N PRO A 460 -6.27 -33.11 -11.11
CA PRO A 460 -7.16 -34.05 -10.43
C PRO A 460 -6.52 -34.59 -9.15
N VAL A 461 -7.30 -34.69 -8.06
CA VAL A 461 -6.86 -35.24 -6.78
C VAL A 461 -7.59 -36.54 -6.51
N LEU A 462 -6.84 -37.60 -6.18
CA LEU A 462 -7.34 -38.92 -5.81
C LEU A 462 -7.37 -39.14 -4.29
N ALA A 463 -6.66 -38.30 -3.53
CA ALA A 463 -6.62 -38.32 -2.07
C ALA A 463 -7.90 -37.74 -1.42
N PRO A 464 -8.16 -38.03 -0.12
CA PRO A 464 -9.24 -37.38 0.63
C PRO A 464 -9.10 -35.85 0.70
N PRO A 465 -10.20 -35.07 0.71
CA PRO A 465 -10.15 -33.60 0.77
C PRO A 465 -9.33 -33.06 1.94
N GLU A 466 -9.45 -33.65 3.12
CA GLU A 466 -8.71 -33.27 4.33
C GLU A 466 -7.18 -33.25 4.11
N ARG A 467 -6.65 -34.20 3.31
CA ARG A 467 -5.22 -34.25 2.95
C ARG A 467 -4.81 -33.17 1.95
N CYS A 468 -5.72 -32.78 1.06
CA CYS A 468 -5.51 -31.65 0.16
C CYS A 468 -5.44 -30.34 0.95
N ASP A 469 -6.32 -30.19 1.95
CA ASP A 469 -6.40 -29.00 2.81
C ASP A 469 -5.18 -28.91 3.75
N ASP A 470 -4.73 -30.04 4.32
CA ASP A 470 -3.46 -30.16 5.06
C ASP A 470 -2.27 -29.68 4.22
N ALA A 471 -2.12 -30.21 3.01
CA ALA A 471 -0.98 -29.93 2.11
C ALA A 471 -0.99 -28.50 1.58
N LEU A 472 -2.17 -27.99 1.18
CA LEU A 472 -2.36 -26.59 0.80
C LEU A 472 -2.02 -25.67 1.97
N GLY A 473 -2.60 -25.95 3.14
CA GLY A 473 -2.38 -25.18 4.36
C GLY A 473 -0.92 -25.16 4.78
N ALA A 474 -0.18 -26.26 4.63
CA ALA A 474 1.26 -26.31 4.89
C ALA A 474 2.02 -25.38 3.93
N CYS A 475 1.75 -25.44 2.63
CA CYS A 475 2.40 -24.59 1.63
C CYS A 475 2.08 -23.10 1.84
N LEU A 476 0.83 -22.77 2.19
CA LEU A 476 0.38 -21.41 2.49
C LEU A 476 1.04 -20.86 3.76
N ARG A 477 1.06 -21.63 4.86
CA ARG A 477 1.72 -21.25 6.12
C ARG A 477 3.22 -21.02 5.94
N ALA A 478 3.90 -21.86 5.17
CA ALA A 478 5.34 -21.73 4.91
C ALA A 478 5.71 -20.43 4.17
N ASN A 479 4.78 -19.78 3.47
CA ASN A 479 5.03 -18.53 2.74
C ASN A 479 4.07 -17.37 3.14
N GLU A 480 3.38 -17.46 4.29
CA GLU A 480 2.26 -16.56 4.63
C GLU A 480 2.61 -15.07 4.51
N ALA A 481 3.81 -14.68 4.94
CA ALA A 481 4.29 -13.30 4.89
C ALA A 481 4.58 -12.79 3.46
N LEU A 482 5.16 -13.63 2.59
CA LEU A 482 5.37 -13.28 1.18
C LEU A 482 4.05 -13.22 0.42
N LEU A 483 3.17 -14.20 0.64
CA LEU A 483 1.86 -14.27 0.00
C LEU A 483 1.01 -13.04 0.34
N HIS A 484 0.98 -12.66 1.62
CA HIS A 484 0.32 -11.45 2.08
C HIS A 484 0.88 -10.19 1.40
N ARG A 485 2.20 -10.02 1.37
CA ARG A 485 2.84 -8.86 0.75
C ARG A 485 2.64 -8.82 -0.76
N ALA A 486 2.61 -9.97 -1.44
CA ALA A 486 2.32 -10.04 -2.87
C ALA A 486 0.86 -9.72 -3.21
N ALA A 487 -0.07 -9.94 -2.28
CA ALA A 487 -1.49 -9.59 -2.43
C ALA A 487 -1.79 -8.11 -2.07
N THR A 488 -1.13 -7.55 -1.05
CA THR A 488 -1.49 -6.25 -0.45
C THR A 488 -0.43 -5.15 -0.58
N GLY A 489 0.80 -5.49 -0.98
CA GLY A 489 1.98 -4.64 -0.89
C GLY A 489 2.58 -4.52 0.53
N ARG A 490 1.85 -4.91 1.59
CA ARG A 490 2.18 -4.63 2.99
C ARG A 490 2.84 -5.82 3.71
N PRO A 491 3.71 -5.59 4.71
CA PRO A 491 4.25 -6.65 5.55
C PRO A 491 3.14 -7.32 6.37
N PHE A 492 3.24 -8.63 6.52
CA PHE A 492 2.38 -9.41 7.38
C PHE A 492 2.77 -9.17 8.85
N SER A 493 1.83 -8.77 9.69
CA SER A 493 2.14 -8.50 11.10
C SER A 493 1.47 -9.48 12.06
N VAL A 494 2.29 -9.98 12.98
CA VAL A 494 1.89 -10.94 14.02
C VAL A 494 1.91 -10.23 15.37
N LEU A 495 0.78 -10.12 16.06
CA LEU A 495 0.72 -9.65 17.45
C LEU A 495 0.97 -10.81 18.39
N LYS A 496 2.00 -10.70 19.22
CA LYS A 496 2.31 -11.67 20.27
C LYS A 496 2.07 -11.04 21.64
N TYR A 497 1.32 -11.73 22.49
CA TYR A 497 1.23 -11.41 23.91
C TYR A 497 1.29 -12.67 24.79
N ALA A 498 1.65 -12.47 26.05
CA ALA A 498 1.59 -13.49 27.09
C ALA A 498 0.70 -12.97 28.23
N MET A 499 -0.32 -13.73 28.61
CA MET A 499 -1.30 -13.37 29.63
C MET A 499 -1.54 -14.52 30.61
N THR A 500 -2.08 -14.18 31.77
CA THR A 500 -2.67 -15.14 32.72
C THR A 500 -4.06 -15.60 32.23
N ALA A 501 -4.65 -16.62 32.87
CA ALA A 501 -5.93 -17.18 32.44
C ALA A 501 -7.11 -16.18 32.55
N ASP A 502 -6.99 -15.21 33.45
CA ASP A 502 -7.88 -14.04 33.61
C ASP A 502 -7.44 -12.81 32.78
N GLY A 503 -6.59 -13.01 31.77
CA GLY A 503 -6.31 -12.02 30.73
C GLY A 503 -5.37 -10.88 31.14
N LYS A 504 -4.50 -11.06 32.15
CA LYS A 504 -3.57 -10.02 32.62
C LYS A 504 -2.15 -10.25 32.11
N ILE A 505 -1.48 -9.19 31.66
CA ILE A 505 -0.07 -9.24 31.20
C ILE A 505 0.93 -8.84 32.29
N ALA A 506 0.46 -8.25 33.40
CA ALA A 506 1.26 -7.89 34.57
C ALA A 506 0.35 -7.74 35.80
N THR A 507 0.93 -7.65 37.00
CA THR A 507 0.21 -7.25 38.21
C THR A 507 -0.26 -5.79 38.14
N SER A 508 -1.12 -5.35 39.07
CA SER A 508 -1.49 -3.93 39.21
C SER A 508 -0.31 -3.00 39.59
N ALA A 509 0.86 -3.55 39.96
CA ALA A 509 2.10 -2.80 40.14
C ALA A 509 2.96 -2.75 38.86
N GLY A 510 2.56 -3.46 37.79
CA GLY A 510 3.31 -3.58 36.54
C GLY A 510 4.39 -4.68 36.53
N HIS A 511 4.39 -5.60 37.50
CA HIS A 511 5.33 -6.73 37.52
C HIS A 511 4.87 -7.85 36.58
N ALA A 512 5.69 -8.22 35.60
CA ALA A 512 5.36 -9.20 34.54
C ALA A 512 6.29 -10.44 34.51
N ALA A 513 7.38 -10.44 35.27
CA ALA A 513 8.36 -11.54 35.31
C ALA A 513 7.90 -12.64 36.30
N TRP A 514 7.45 -13.83 35.89
CA TRP A 514 7.19 -14.30 34.53
C TRP A 514 5.74 -14.79 34.42
N VAL A 515 4.98 -14.20 33.49
CA VAL A 515 3.65 -14.69 33.10
C VAL A 515 3.76 -16.08 32.45
N SER A 516 4.41 -16.19 31.29
CA SER A 516 4.50 -17.45 30.53
C SER A 516 5.70 -18.33 30.92
N SER A 517 5.60 -19.62 30.60
CA SER A 517 6.57 -20.68 30.88
C SER A 517 7.89 -20.55 30.09
N PRO A 518 8.96 -21.28 30.47
CA PRO A 518 10.20 -21.34 29.67
C PRO A 518 9.97 -21.88 28.25
N ALA A 519 9.08 -22.86 28.07
CA ALA A 519 8.74 -23.43 26.76
C ALA A 519 8.00 -22.42 25.88
N SER A 520 7.03 -21.70 26.44
CA SER A 520 6.33 -20.61 25.77
C SER A 520 7.30 -19.52 25.32
N ARG A 521 8.28 -19.19 26.17
CA ARG A 521 9.34 -18.24 25.79
C ARG A 521 10.23 -18.78 24.68
N GLN A 522 10.44 -20.09 24.53
CA GLN A 522 11.21 -20.65 23.41
C GLN A 522 10.53 -20.39 22.07
N LEU A 523 9.23 -20.67 21.95
CA LEU A 523 8.45 -20.39 20.73
C LEU A 523 8.44 -18.89 20.38
N VAL A 524 8.57 -18.00 21.36
CA VAL A 524 8.75 -16.56 21.13
C VAL A 524 10.10 -16.24 20.46
N PHE A 525 11.20 -16.91 20.83
CA PHE A 525 12.49 -16.69 20.14
C PHE A 525 12.46 -17.21 18.69
N GLU A 526 11.66 -18.23 18.41
CA GLU A 526 11.40 -18.70 17.03
C GLU A 526 10.50 -17.73 16.26
N ALA A 527 9.43 -17.18 16.87
CA ALA A 527 8.63 -16.12 16.25
C ALA A 527 9.46 -14.86 15.93
N ARG A 528 10.45 -14.52 16.76
CA ARG A 528 11.43 -13.45 16.47
C ARG A 528 12.34 -13.80 15.30
N ALA A 529 12.87 -15.03 15.26
CA ALA A 529 13.78 -15.47 14.19
C ALA A 529 13.09 -15.52 12.82
N ARG A 530 11.78 -15.81 12.78
CA ARG A 530 10.95 -15.82 11.56
C ARG A 530 10.47 -14.43 11.11
N SER A 531 10.88 -13.34 11.77
CA SER A 531 10.40 -11.97 11.50
C SER A 531 11.56 -11.03 11.16
N ASP A 532 11.37 -10.10 10.22
CA ASP A 532 12.41 -9.12 9.86
C ASP A 532 12.55 -7.99 10.90
N ALA A 533 11.47 -7.72 11.66
CA ALA A 533 11.42 -6.66 12.66
C ALA A 533 10.55 -7.03 13.87
N ILE A 534 10.85 -6.45 15.03
CA ILE A 534 10.04 -6.49 16.26
C ILE A 534 9.64 -5.08 16.65
N VAL A 535 8.34 -4.80 16.79
CA VAL A 535 7.81 -3.50 17.24
C VAL A 535 7.42 -3.56 18.71
N VAL A 536 7.89 -2.58 19.49
CA VAL A 536 7.49 -2.33 20.88
C VAL A 536 7.16 -0.85 21.11
N GLY A 537 6.32 -0.59 22.12
CA GLY A 537 6.04 0.78 22.58
C GLY A 537 7.03 1.23 23.66
N GLY A 538 7.26 2.53 23.79
CA GLY A 538 8.16 3.10 24.81
C GLY A 538 7.87 2.69 26.27
N ASN A 539 6.61 2.33 26.60
CA ASN A 539 6.27 1.74 27.89
C ASN A 539 7.01 0.41 28.18
N THR A 540 7.11 -0.47 27.18
CA THR A 540 7.84 -1.75 27.26
C THR A 540 9.33 -1.48 27.50
N VAL A 541 9.92 -0.51 26.81
CA VAL A 541 11.33 -0.12 27.01
C VAL A 541 11.57 0.41 28.42
N ARG A 542 10.70 1.28 28.94
CA ARG A 542 10.81 1.86 30.29
C ARG A 542 10.58 0.86 31.43
N ARG A 543 9.79 -0.20 31.22
CA ARG A 543 9.42 -1.17 32.27
C ARG A 543 10.27 -2.44 32.24
N ASP A 544 10.53 -2.97 31.06
CA ASP A 544 11.08 -4.31 30.88
C ASP A 544 12.55 -4.29 30.41
N ASN A 545 13.06 -3.13 29.98
CA ASN A 545 14.39 -2.93 29.37
C ASN A 545 14.83 -4.10 28.46
N PRO A 546 14.01 -4.49 27.46
CA PRO A 546 14.19 -5.75 26.76
C PRO A 546 15.37 -5.70 25.79
N GLN A 547 16.04 -6.84 25.58
CA GLN A 547 17.04 -6.97 24.51
C GLN A 547 16.40 -7.15 23.11
N LEU A 548 15.20 -7.76 23.07
CA LEU A 548 14.47 -8.18 21.86
C LEU A 548 15.27 -9.09 20.88
N THR A 549 16.24 -9.83 21.39
CA THR A 549 17.08 -10.75 20.63
C THR A 549 16.42 -12.10 20.37
N THR A 550 16.97 -12.81 19.37
CA THR A 550 16.86 -14.25 19.13
C THR A 550 17.96 -14.96 19.92
N ARG A 551 17.63 -15.92 20.80
CA ARG A 551 18.65 -16.63 21.62
C ARG A 551 19.27 -17.83 20.90
N ARG A 552 19.61 -17.66 19.62
CA ARG A 552 20.42 -18.59 18.82
C ARG A 552 21.66 -17.83 18.34
N GLU A 553 22.85 -18.29 18.72
CA GLU A 553 24.10 -17.71 18.23
C GLU A 553 24.19 -17.83 16.71
N GLY A 554 24.65 -16.79 16.03
CA GLY A 554 24.79 -16.76 14.56
C GLY A 554 23.48 -16.75 13.75
N GLY A 555 22.31 -16.58 14.39
CA GLY A 555 21.00 -16.56 13.70
C GLY A 555 20.61 -15.21 13.10
N HIS A 556 19.56 -15.20 12.26
CA HIS A 556 18.88 -13.96 11.86
C HIS A 556 18.47 -13.18 13.11
N THR A 557 18.70 -11.86 13.09
CA THR A 557 18.40 -10.97 14.21
C THR A 557 17.56 -9.78 13.70
N PRO A 558 16.27 -9.68 14.09
CA PRO A 558 15.35 -8.68 13.57
C PRO A 558 15.72 -7.24 13.94
N ALA A 559 15.26 -6.29 13.12
CA ALA A 559 15.30 -4.87 13.43
C ALA A 559 14.38 -4.54 14.63
N ARG A 560 14.95 -3.90 15.66
CA ARG A 560 14.25 -3.57 16.91
C ARG A 560 13.61 -2.19 16.79
N ILE A 561 12.30 -2.13 16.56
CA ILE A 561 11.54 -0.90 16.35
C ILE A 561 10.90 -0.43 17.66
N VAL A 562 11.24 0.80 18.10
CA VAL A 562 10.67 1.44 19.29
C VAL A 562 9.76 2.60 18.88
N MET A 563 8.46 2.48 19.15
CA MET A 563 7.50 3.57 18.96
C MET A 563 7.42 4.47 20.20
N SER A 564 7.80 5.74 20.09
CA SER A 564 7.67 6.73 21.17
C SER A 564 7.43 8.14 20.65
N ARG A 565 6.16 8.60 20.66
CA ARG A 565 5.73 9.92 20.14
C ARG A 565 6.53 11.10 20.72
N THR A 566 6.76 11.11 22.03
CA THR A 566 7.46 12.19 22.75
C THR A 566 8.96 11.96 22.94
N LEU A 567 9.48 10.82 22.46
CA LEU A 567 10.85 10.33 22.74
C LEU A 567 11.18 10.27 24.25
N ASP A 568 10.16 10.09 25.10
CA ASP A 568 10.32 9.79 26.53
C ASP A 568 10.83 8.35 26.69
N LEU A 569 12.14 8.16 26.63
CA LEU A 569 12.80 6.86 26.75
C LEU A 569 14.04 6.99 27.67
N PRO A 570 14.48 5.89 28.33
CA PRO A 570 15.66 5.90 29.17
C PRO A 570 16.92 6.28 28.36
N GLN A 571 17.83 7.06 28.95
CA GLN A 571 19.12 7.37 28.32
C GLN A 571 19.95 6.09 28.09
N ASN A 572 19.87 5.14 29.02
CA ASN A 572 20.53 3.83 28.95
C ASN A 572 19.47 2.74 28.83
N ALA A 573 19.52 1.94 27.76
CA ALA A 573 18.66 0.77 27.56
C ALA A 573 19.36 -0.28 26.71
N ASN A 574 19.00 -1.55 26.87
CA ASN A 574 19.56 -2.71 26.14
C ASN A 574 19.30 -2.66 24.62
N LEU A 575 18.41 -1.76 24.18
CA LEU A 575 18.12 -1.50 22.77
C LEU A 575 19.10 -0.53 22.12
N TRP A 576 19.89 0.23 22.90
CA TRP A 576 20.84 1.22 22.37
C TRP A 576 22.20 0.63 21.99
N ASP A 577 22.52 -0.57 22.49
CA ASP A 577 23.61 -1.36 21.91
C ASP A 577 23.18 -1.91 20.54
N VAL A 578 23.57 -1.23 19.47
CA VAL A 578 23.31 -1.67 18.09
C VAL A 578 24.26 -2.76 17.61
N SER A 579 25.29 -3.14 18.38
CA SER A 579 26.16 -4.27 18.03
C SER A 579 25.46 -5.61 18.19
N THR A 580 24.57 -5.73 19.20
CA THR A 580 23.68 -6.88 19.37
C THR A 580 22.65 -7.01 18.24
N ALA A 581 22.04 -5.91 17.80
CA ALA A 581 21.01 -5.90 16.75
C ALA A 581 20.68 -4.46 16.26
N PRO A 582 20.33 -4.26 14.97
CA PRO A 582 19.93 -2.95 14.47
C PRO A 582 18.67 -2.44 15.20
N THR A 583 18.70 -1.18 15.64
CA THR A 583 17.59 -0.53 16.37
C THR A 583 17.12 0.71 15.64
N ILE A 584 15.80 0.85 15.53
CA ILE A 584 15.11 1.97 14.89
C ILE A 584 14.15 2.60 15.91
N VAL A 585 14.32 3.88 16.22
CA VAL A 585 13.45 4.63 17.11
C VAL A 585 12.56 5.55 16.29
N MET A 586 11.26 5.29 16.35
CA MET A 586 10.24 6.02 15.61
C MET A 586 9.56 7.03 16.54
N THR A 587 9.57 8.30 16.15
CA THR A 587 9.12 9.41 17.00
C THR A 587 8.34 10.45 16.21
N GLN A 588 7.66 11.36 16.91
CA GLN A 588 6.91 12.43 16.28
C GLN A 588 7.79 13.66 16.04
N ARG A 589 7.58 14.40 14.95
CA ARG A 589 8.39 15.58 14.60
C ARG A 589 8.45 16.57 15.78
N GLY A 590 9.65 17.05 16.08
CA GLY A 590 9.93 17.97 17.20
C GLY A 590 10.27 17.32 18.56
N ALA A 591 10.11 16.00 18.72
CA ALA A 591 10.38 15.33 20.00
C ALA A 591 11.88 15.32 20.39
N ARG A 592 12.24 16.04 21.46
CA ARG A 592 13.54 15.98 22.19
C ARG A 592 14.78 15.87 21.28
N ARG A 593 14.98 16.84 20.37
CA ARG A 593 16.01 16.78 19.31
C ARG A 593 17.40 16.31 19.78
N ALA A 594 17.98 16.92 20.82
CA ALA A 594 19.30 16.54 21.34
C ALA A 594 19.42 15.06 21.77
N PHE A 595 18.32 14.40 22.15
CA PHE A 595 18.31 12.97 22.47
C PHE A 595 18.18 12.09 21.22
N GLN A 596 17.56 12.59 20.13
CA GLN A 596 17.67 11.95 18.81
C GLN A 596 19.11 11.97 18.30
N ASP A 597 19.80 13.11 18.45
CA ASP A 597 21.18 13.25 18.02
C ASP A 597 22.11 12.33 18.84
N ALA A 598 21.88 12.21 20.15
CA ALA A 598 22.59 11.26 21.02
C ALA A 598 22.34 9.78 20.65
N LEU A 599 21.08 9.39 20.35
CA LEU A 599 20.77 8.04 19.85
C LEU A 599 21.45 7.78 18.49
N SER A 600 21.45 8.78 17.61
CA SER A 600 22.11 8.70 16.30
C SER A 600 23.63 8.53 16.42
N ALA A 601 24.26 9.14 17.43
CA ALA A 601 25.68 8.97 17.74
C ALA A 601 26.01 7.55 18.25
N LEU A 602 25.06 6.86 18.89
CA LEU A 602 25.16 5.43 19.23
C LEU A 602 24.85 4.51 18.03
N GLY A 603 24.60 5.06 16.83
CA GLY A 603 24.23 4.30 15.64
C GLY A 603 22.78 3.80 15.62
N VAL A 604 21.94 4.23 16.58
CA VAL A 604 20.50 3.97 16.57
C VAL A 604 19.85 4.86 15.52
N GLU A 605 19.08 4.27 14.61
CA GLU A 605 18.40 5.02 13.56
C GLU A 605 17.17 5.74 14.13
N VAL A 606 17.04 7.04 13.90
CA VAL A 606 15.88 7.83 14.38
C VAL A 606 15.03 8.30 13.20
N VAL A 607 13.77 7.86 13.18
CA VAL A 607 12.81 8.18 12.11
C VAL A 607 11.72 9.09 12.67
N GLN A 608 11.49 10.24 12.01
CA GLN A 608 10.47 11.20 12.40
C GLN A 608 9.22 11.07 11.51
N PHE A 609 8.05 11.08 12.13
CA PHE A 609 6.75 11.17 11.47
C PHE A 609 5.98 12.40 11.95
N ASP A 610 5.16 13.02 11.09
CA ASP A 610 4.28 14.12 11.50
C ASP A 610 3.23 13.64 12.50
N PHE A 611 2.69 12.45 12.27
CA PHE A 611 1.88 11.67 13.19
C PHE A 611 2.39 10.23 13.21
N LEU A 612 2.90 9.77 14.36
CA LEU A 612 3.36 8.39 14.53
C LEU A 612 2.18 7.48 14.88
N THR A 613 1.76 6.65 13.92
CA THR A 613 0.68 5.67 14.05
C THR A 613 1.14 4.27 13.63
N PRO A 614 0.43 3.18 13.97
CA PRO A 614 0.79 1.83 13.54
C PRO A 614 0.88 1.67 12.01
N GLU A 615 0.01 2.35 11.26
CA GLU A 615 -0.02 2.36 9.80
C GLU A 615 1.24 2.98 9.20
N ALA A 616 1.72 4.08 9.78
CA ALA A 616 2.95 4.73 9.36
C ALA A 616 4.17 3.82 9.57
N VAL A 617 4.18 3.04 10.66
CA VAL A 617 5.22 2.02 10.91
C VAL A 617 5.11 0.87 9.91
N ALA A 618 3.89 0.40 9.61
CA ALA A 618 3.69 -0.66 8.62
C ALA A 618 4.11 -0.25 7.20
N ALA A 619 3.83 0.99 6.81
CA ALA A 619 4.27 1.58 5.53
C ALA A 619 5.80 1.70 5.46
N TYR A 620 6.45 2.15 6.53
CA TYR A 620 7.91 2.18 6.60
C TYR A 620 8.53 0.76 6.49
N CYS A 621 7.93 -0.23 7.16
CA CYS A 621 8.36 -1.63 7.02
C CYS A 621 8.17 -2.18 5.59
N GLN A 622 7.13 -1.74 4.86
CA GLN A 622 6.95 -2.01 3.43
C GLN A 622 8.08 -1.38 2.58
N GLU A 623 8.46 -0.12 2.82
CA GLU A 623 9.55 0.57 2.10
C GLU A 623 10.93 -0.04 2.37
N ARG A 624 11.14 -0.53 3.59
CA ARG A 624 12.30 -1.36 3.97
C ARG A 624 12.33 -2.71 3.28
N GLY A 625 11.18 -3.19 2.81
CA GLY A 625 11.06 -4.47 2.13
C GLY A 625 10.99 -5.67 3.08
N PHE A 626 10.53 -5.47 4.32
CA PHE A 626 10.25 -6.56 5.25
C PHE A 626 9.06 -7.41 4.77
N LEU A 627 9.07 -8.70 5.09
CA LEU A 627 7.95 -9.61 4.88
C LEU A 627 7.07 -9.71 6.13
N GLN A 628 7.69 -9.89 7.31
CA GLN A 628 6.99 -10.14 8.57
C GLN A 628 7.45 -9.22 9.70
N VAL A 629 6.49 -8.68 10.46
CA VAL A 629 6.72 -7.81 11.62
C VAL A 629 6.06 -8.39 12.87
N LEU A 630 6.84 -8.67 13.91
CA LEU A 630 6.33 -9.15 15.20
C LEU A 630 6.02 -7.95 16.12
N TRP A 631 4.83 -7.89 16.69
CA TRP A 631 4.45 -6.86 17.65
C TRP A 631 4.46 -7.46 19.06
N GLU A 632 5.39 -7.02 19.91
CA GLU A 632 5.52 -7.44 21.31
C GLU A 632 5.17 -6.28 22.26
N CYS A 633 4.01 -5.67 22.02
CA CYS A 633 3.58 -4.44 22.69
C CYS A 633 2.42 -4.67 23.68
N GLY A 634 2.34 -3.83 24.71
CA GLY A 634 1.21 -3.83 25.65
C GLY A 634 -0.07 -3.25 25.05
N GLY A 635 -1.21 -3.50 25.71
CA GLY A 635 -2.56 -3.24 25.19
C GLY A 635 -2.83 -1.84 24.60
N THR A 636 -2.19 -0.80 25.14
CA THR A 636 -2.30 0.59 24.65
C THR A 636 -1.77 0.80 23.22
N LEU A 637 -0.86 -0.05 22.74
CA LEU A 637 -0.38 -0.04 21.35
C LEU A 637 -0.99 -1.19 20.54
N ALA A 638 -1.27 -2.34 21.17
CA ALA A 638 -1.92 -3.46 20.50
C ALA A 638 -3.32 -3.11 19.98
N ALA A 639 -4.12 -2.38 20.77
CA ALA A 639 -5.48 -1.97 20.37
C ALA A 639 -5.51 -1.10 19.10
N PRO A 640 -4.79 0.03 18.99
CA PRO A 640 -4.76 0.81 17.75
C PRO A 640 -4.10 0.06 16.59
N ALA A 641 -3.16 -0.86 16.83
CA ALA A 641 -2.58 -1.69 15.76
C ALA A 641 -3.58 -2.73 15.22
N ILE A 642 -4.49 -3.25 16.04
CA ILE A 642 -5.62 -4.09 15.60
C ILE A 642 -6.66 -3.23 14.87
N ALA A 643 -7.08 -2.11 15.46
CA ALA A 643 -8.15 -1.25 14.92
C ALA A 643 -7.80 -0.62 13.56
N SER A 644 -6.51 -0.42 13.28
CA SER A 644 -6.00 0.05 11.97
C SER A 644 -5.86 -1.03 10.91
N GLY A 645 -6.17 -2.29 11.24
CA GLY A 645 -5.96 -3.44 10.34
C GLY A 645 -4.49 -3.76 10.09
N VAL A 646 -3.57 -3.26 10.93
CA VAL A 646 -2.13 -3.52 10.81
C VAL A 646 -1.75 -4.88 11.37
N ILE A 647 -2.47 -5.42 12.36
CA ILE A 647 -2.27 -6.80 12.86
C ILE A 647 -3.10 -7.79 12.05
N HIS A 648 -2.47 -8.89 11.62
CA HIS A 648 -3.08 -9.90 10.74
C HIS A 648 -3.26 -11.25 11.45
N LYS A 649 -2.34 -11.59 12.37
CA LYS A 649 -2.29 -12.86 13.11
C LYS A 649 -2.03 -12.60 14.59
N ALA A 650 -2.63 -13.41 15.47
CA ALA A 650 -2.41 -13.37 16.91
C ALA A 650 -1.65 -14.62 17.40
N LEU A 651 -0.74 -14.43 18.35
CA LEU A 651 -0.06 -15.49 19.13
C LEU A 651 -0.23 -15.18 20.62
N ALA A 652 -1.23 -15.80 21.22
CA ALA A 652 -1.66 -15.59 22.59
C ALA A 652 -1.18 -16.74 23.49
N PHE A 653 -0.14 -16.49 24.29
CA PHE A 653 0.34 -17.44 25.30
C PHE A 653 -0.42 -17.23 26.60
N ILE A 654 -1.10 -18.27 27.10
CA ILE A 654 -2.03 -18.22 28.23
C ILE A 654 -1.50 -19.13 29.34
N ALA A 655 -0.99 -18.53 30.41
CA ALA A 655 -0.46 -19.25 31.56
C ALA A 655 -1.56 -19.61 32.58
N PRO A 656 -1.47 -20.78 33.25
CA PRO A 656 -2.44 -21.24 34.26
C PRO A 656 -2.24 -20.49 35.58
N LYS A 657 -2.56 -19.20 35.57
CA LYS A 657 -2.36 -18.22 36.66
C LYS A 657 -3.56 -17.29 36.71
N LEU A 658 -3.78 -16.68 37.88
CA LEU A 658 -4.81 -15.67 38.11
C LEU A 658 -4.18 -14.49 38.88
N ILE A 659 -4.61 -13.26 38.60
CA ILE A 659 -4.05 -12.02 39.18
C ILE A 659 -5.15 -11.04 39.64
N GLY A 660 -6.30 -11.04 38.97
CA GLY A 660 -7.41 -10.12 39.20
C GLY A 660 -7.03 -8.66 38.98
N GLY A 661 -7.75 -7.78 39.67
CA GLY A 661 -7.45 -6.34 39.71
C GLY A 661 -7.93 -5.55 38.48
N VAL A 662 -8.77 -4.55 38.72
CA VAL A 662 -9.24 -3.60 37.70
C VAL A 662 -8.08 -2.83 37.06
N ARG A 663 -7.02 -2.54 37.82
CA ARG A 663 -5.82 -1.82 37.34
C ARG A 663 -4.72 -2.71 36.77
N ALA A 664 -4.87 -4.04 36.75
CA ALA A 664 -3.90 -4.92 36.11
C ALA A 664 -4.11 -4.90 34.58
N PRO A 665 -3.06 -4.64 33.77
CA PRO A 665 -3.21 -4.42 32.33
C PRO A 665 -3.58 -5.69 31.56
N SER A 666 -4.39 -5.51 30.52
CA SER A 666 -4.78 -6.51 29.53
C SER A 666 -3.82 -6.53 28.32
N PRO A 667 -3.80 -7.63 27.52
CA PRO A 667 -2.98 -7.71 26.30
C PRO A 667 -3.47 -6.79 25.17
N VAL A 668 -4.76 -6.49 25.15
CA VAL A 668 -5.40 -5.54 24.23
C VAL A 668 -6.15 -4.51 25.08
N GLY A 669 -5.98 -3.22 24.75
CA GLY A 669 -6.70 -2.12 25.38
C GLY A 669 -8.04 -1.83 24.69
N GLU A 670 -8.55 -0.61 24.84
CA GLU A 670 -9.83 -0.20 24.27
C GLU A 670 -9.84 -0.28 22.73
N LEU A 671 -10.69 -1.16 22.19
CA LEU A 671 -11.04 -1.22 20.76
C LEU A 671 -12.29 -0.39 20.42
N GLY A 672 -13.00 0.15 21.41
CA GLY A 672 -14.27 0.87 21.23
C GLY A 672 -15.51 -0.03 21.12
N ASN A 673 -15.34 -1.36 21.23
CA ASN A 673 -16.44 -2.32 21.23
C ASN A 673 -17.24 -2.22 22.55
N VAL A 674 -18.55 -2.03 22.43
CA VAL A 674 -19.51 -1.92 23.55
C VAL A 674 -20.51 -3.08 23.61
N GLU A 675 -20.60 -3.90 22.57
CA GLU A 675 -21.43 -5.10 22.52
C GLU A 675 -20.60 -6.35 22.17
N MET A 676 -20.98 -7.53 22.69
CA MET A 676 -20.31 -8.79 22.34
C MET A 676 -20.45 -9.19 20.87
N THR A 677 -21.46 -8.66 20.17
CA THR A 677 -21.66 -8.76 18.71
C THR A 677 -20.53 -8.11 17.90
N GLN A 678 -19.77 -7.19 18.52
CA GLN A 678 -18.66 -6.45 17.92
C GLN A 678 -17.30 -7.12 18.19
N ALA A 679 -17.27 -8.17 19.02
CA ALA A 679 -16.03 -8.86 19.39
C ALA A 679 -15.36 -9.52 18.17
N LEU A 680 -14.04 -9.34 18.04
CA LEU A 680 -13.26 -9.88 16.93
C LEU A 680 -12.97 -11.38 17.15
N SER A 681 -13.77 -12.26 16.56
CA SER A 681 -13.46 -13.69 16.49
C SER A 681 -12.19 -13.93 15.65
N LEU A 682 -11.26 -14.74 16.15
CA LEU A 682 -10.12 -15.20 15.36
C LEU A 682 -10.57 -16.28 14.37
N ALA A 683 -10.19 -16.14 13.10
CA ALA A 683 -10.27 -17.20 12.11
C ALA A 683 -9.15 -18.23 12.34
N ASP A 684 -9.41 -19.48 11.96
CA ASP A 684 -8.47 -20.61 12.03
C ASP A 684 -7.80 -20.76 13.42
N ALA A 685 -8.61 -20.63 14.47
CA ALA A 685 -8.18 -20.59 15.86
C ALA A 685 -7.68 -21.96 16.35
N VAL A 686 -6.37 -22.18 16.28
CA VAL A 686 -5.68 -23.38 16.80
C VAL A 686 -5.29 -23.18 18.27
N TRP A 687 -5.55 -24.21 19.07
CA TRP A 687 -5.15 -24.30 20.48
C TRP A 687 -4.10 -25.41 20.66
N GLN A 688 -2.97 -25.09 21.27
CA GLN A 688 -1.85 -26.01 21.45
C GLN A 688 -1.30 -25.94 22.90
N PRO A 689 -1.06 -27.06 23.60
CA PRO A 689 -0.36 -27.04 24.88
C PRO A 689 1.15 -26.78 24.70
N VAL A 690 1.72 -25.91 25.52
CA VAL A 690 3.14 -25.49 25.47
C VAL A 690 3.73 -25.56 26.88
N GLY A 691 4.08 -26.78 27.29
CA GLY A 691 4.41 -27.08 28.68
C GLY A 691 3.17 -26.89 29.57
N PRO A 692 3.21 -26.05 30.61
CA PRO A 692 2.03 -25.76 31.43
C PRO A 692 1.09 -24.69 30.85
N ASP A 693 1.52 -23.94 29.83
CA ASP A 693 0.72 -22.87 29.21
C ASP A 693 -0.08 -23.42 28.01
N MET A 694 -1.11 -22.68 27.56
CA MET A 694 -1.73 -22.87 26.25
C MET A 694 -1.30 -21.76 25.28
N LEU A 695 -1.03 -22.12 24.03
CA LEU A 695 -0.95 -21.18 22.90
C LEU A 695 -2.27 -21.21 22.13
N LEU A 696 -2.91 -20.05 22.03
CA LEU A 696 -3.96 -19.77 21.05
C LEU A 696 -3.34 -19.00 19.88
N SER A 697 -3.53 -19.47 18.66
CA SER A 697 -3.11 -18.78 17.43
C SER A 697 -4.23 -18.73 16.40
N GLY A 698 -4.34 -17.63 15.66
CA GLY A 698 -5.35 -17.44 14.60
C GLY A 698 -5.25 -16.09 13.91
N TYR A 699 -6.07 -15.84 12.90
CA TYR A 699 -6.04 -14.62 12.07
C TYR A 699 -7.19 -13.66 12.39
N LEU A 700 -7.00 -12.37 12.13
CA LEU A 700 -8.03 -11.34 12.38
C LEU A 700 -8.96 -11.16 11.16
N PRO A 701 -10.27 -10.90 11.35
CA PRO A 701 -11.22 -10.81 10.23
C PRO A 701 -10.95 -9.66 9.25
N ALA A 702 -10.60 -8.47 9.77
CA ALA A 702 -10.39 -7.27 8.97
C ALA A 702 -9.19 -7.36 8.01
N SER A 703 -8.22 -8.23 8.32
CA SER A 703 -7.06 -8.55 7.50
C SER A 703 -7.31 -9.66 6.47
N GLY A 704 -8.52 -10.24 6.41
CA GLY A 704 -8.94 -11.20 5.38
C GLY A 704 -8.31 -12.61 5.43
N GLY A 705 -7.30 -12.84 6.28
CA GLY A 705 -6.69 -14.15 6.52
C GLY A 705 -6.12 -14.82 5.25
N LEU A 706 -6.10 -16.16 5.23
CA LEU A 706 -5.78 -16.94 4.02
C LEU A 706 -6.76 -16.61 2.87
N ALA A 707 -8.05 -16.41 3.18
CA ALA A 707 -9.08 -16.19 2.17
C ALA A 707 -8.86 -14.94 1.29
N ALA A 708 -8.25 -13.87 1.81
CA ALA A 708 -7.89 -12.70 0.99
C ALA A 708 -6.66 -12.95 0.10
N VAL A 709 -5.70 -13.77 0.54
CA VAL A 709 -4.60 -14.26 -0.29
C VAL A 709 -5.14 -15.17 -1.40
N GLU A 710 -6.01 -16.13 -1.06
CA GLU A 710 -6.67 -17.02 -2.01
C GLU A 710 -7.52 -16.25 -3.03
N ALA A 711 -8.28 -15.24 -2.60
CA ALA A 711 -9.03 -14.35 -3.49
C ALA A 711 -8.11 -13.54 -4.42
N ALA A 712 -7.00 -12.98 -3.92
CA ALA A 712 -6.02 -12.27 -4.75
C ALA A 712 -5.30 -13.20 -5.74
N LEU A 713 -5.06 -14.46 -5.36
CA LEU A 713 -4.55 -15.50 -6.27
C LEU A 713 -5.59 -15.82 -7.37
N ALA A 714 -6.87 -15.99 -7.01
CA ALA A 714 -7.96 -16.35 -7.92
C ALA A 714 -8.37 -15.23 -8.90
N VAL A 715 -8.46 -13.97 -8.44
CA VAL A 715 -8.80 -12.81 -9.30
C VAL A 715 -7.78 -12.65 -10.44
N GLY A 716 -6.51 -12.96 -10.19
CA GLY A 716 -5.44 -12.97 -11.21
C GLY A 716 -5.54 -14.08 -12.27
N ALA A 717 -6.44 -15.05 -12.11
CA ALA A 717 -6.75 -16.05 -13.14
C ALA A 717 -7.87 -15.55 -14.09
N LEU A 718 -8.95 -15.00 -13.53
CA LEU A 718 -10.07 -14.44 -14.30
C LEU A 718 -9.62 -13.34 -15.28
N ALA A 719 -8.64 -12.52 -14.89
CA ALA A 719 -8.11 -11.43 -15.71
C ALA A 719 -7.38 -11.85 -17.00
N ARG A 720 -7.23 -13.16 -17.30
CA ARG A 720 -6.63 -13.66 -18.56
C ARG A 720 -7.58 -14.42 -19.48
N GLY A 721 -8.76 -14.84 -19.01
CA GLY A 721 -9.74 -15.56 -19.84
C GLY A 721 -10.34 -14.74 -21.00
N THR A 722 -10.08 -13.43 -21.03
CA THR A 722 -10.62 -12.47 -22.01
C THR A 722 -9.64 -12.08 -23.13
N LEU A 723 -8.43 -12.64 -23.19
CA LEU A 723 -7.41 -12.28 -24.20
C LEU A 723 -7.14 -13.35 -25.27
N ASP A 724 -7.29 -14.64 -24.96
CA ASP A 724 -6.97 -15.73 -25.90
C ASP A 724 -8.09 -16.10 -26.89
N THR A 725 -9.29 -15.54 -26.76
CA THR A 725 -10.44 -15.83 -27.66
C THR A 725 -10.41 -15.02 -28.98
N ALA A 726 -9.48 -14.08 -29.14
CA ALA A 726 -9.47 -13.14 -30.27
C ALA A 726 -8.98 -13.74 -31.62
N HIS A 727 -8.60 -15.02 -31.68
CA HIS A 727 -7.96 -15.65 -32.85
C HIS A 727 -8.57 -17.00 -33.29
N ALA A 728 -9.88 -17.20 -33.10
CA ALA A 728 -10.57 -18.40 -33.62
C ALA A 728 -12.06 -18.19 -34.00
N SER A 729 -12.33 -17.60 -35.18
CA SER A 729 -13.54 -17.89 -36.01
C SER A 729 -13.61 -17.00 -37.27
N SER A 730 -13.12 -17.50 -38.40
CA SER A 730 -13.28 -16.86 -39.71
C SER A 730 -14.14 -17.71 -40.65
N SER A 731 -15.44 -17.79 -40.34
CA SER A 731 -16.48 -18.37 -41.20
C SER A 731 -17.76 -17.53 -41.04
N GLY A 732 -18.39 -17.17 -42.16
CA GLY A 732 -19.39 -16.10 -42.19
C GLY A 732 -20.83 -16.56 -42.38
N ALA A 733 -21.77 -15.72 -41.94
CA ALA A 733 -23.14 -15.67 -42.42
C ALA A 733 -23.54 -14.19 -42.60
N ARG A 734 -24.34 -13.89 -43.62
CA ARG A 734 -24.88 -12.54 -43.87
C ARG A 734 -26.31 -12.44 -43.36
N SER A 735 -26.64 -11.34 -42.70
CA SER A 735 -27.97 -10.71 -42.82
C SER A 735 -27.84 -9.20 -42.62
N ASN A 736 -28.67 -8.44 -43.35
CA ASN A 736 -28.71 -6.98 -43.26
C ASN A 736 -29.93 -6.55 -42.44
N THR A 737 -29.77 -5.51 -41.63
CA THR A 737 -30.75 -4.41 -41.53
C THR A 737 -30.06 -3.13 -41.03
N VAL A 738 -30.52 -1.97 -41.51
CA VAL A 738 -29.91 -0.65 -41.25
C VAL A 738 -30.99 0.35 -40.87
N VAL A 739 -30.89 0.93 -39.67
CA VAL A 739 -31.42 2.25 -39.28
C VAL A 739 -30.44 2.78 -38.21
N ALA A 740 -29.42 3.57 -38.57
CA ALA A 740 -29.47 5.03 -38.76
C ALA A 740 -29.72 5.81 -37.45
N ALA A 741 -28.69 6.55 -36.99
CA ALA A 741 -28.76 7.52 -35.90
C ALA A 741 -28.49 8.94 -36.45
N PRO A 742 -29.15 10.00 -35.93
CA PRO A 742 -29.03 11.35 -36.47
C PRO A 742 -27.75 12.06 -36.03
N ALA A 743 -27.24 12.94 -36.89
CA ALA A 743 -26.15 13.87 -36.57
C ALA A 743 -26.70 15.28 -36.34
N ALA A 744 -26.21 15.98 -35.31
CA ALA A 744 -26.58 17.37 -35.03
C ALA A 744 -25.37 18.19 -34.51
N THR A 745 -24.85 19.05 -35.40
CA THR A 745 -24.31 20.40 -35.13
C THR A 745 -23.48 20.65 -33.85
N ALA A 746 -22.16 20.84 -34.03
CA ALA A 746 -21.31 21.50 -33.03
C ALA A 746 -21.35 23.04 -33.20
N GLY A 747 -21.41 23.78 -32.08
CA GLY A 747 -21.39 25.25 -32.02
C GLY A 747 -19.98 25.82 -31.78
N ALA A 748 -19.75 27.05 -32.27
CA ALA A 748 -18.43 27.68 -32.35
C ALA A 748 -17.77 28.07 -31.01
N ALA A 749 -16.43 28.12 -31.02
CA ALA A 749 -15.61 28.92 -30.11
C ALA A 749 -14.64 29.79 -30.94
N PRO A 750 -14.23 30.99 -30.47
CA PRO A 750 -13.54 31.99 -31.31
C PRO A 750 -12.01 31.83 -31.38
N ALA A 751 -11.43 32.28 -32.50
CA ALA A 751 -9.99 32.55 -32.65
C ALA A 751 -9.67 34.03 -32.34
N PRO A 752 -8.43 34.40 -31.96
CA PRO A 752 -7.40 34.81 -32.95
C PRO A 752 -5.96 34.33 -32.58
N LEU A 753 -4.88 34.47 -33.36
CA LEU A 753 -4.59 34.77 -34.78
C LEU A 753 -3.10 34.45 -35.08
N ARG A 754 -2.76 33.89 -36.27
CA ARG A 754 -1.46 33.94 -37.03
C ARG A 754 -0.15 33.54 -36.31
N GLY A 755 0.85 32.92 -36.94
CA GLY A 755 1.14 32.51 -38.33
C GLY A 755 2.66 32.21 -38.42
N CYS A 756 3.31 31.73 -39.49
CA CYS A 756 2.96 31.15 -40.80
C CYS A 756 4.28 30.55 -41.38
N ASN A 757 4.19 29.77 -42.48
CA ASN A 757 5.33 29.14 -43.23
C ASN A 757 6.01 27.96 -42.48
N GLY A 758 6.50 26.88 -43.11
CA GLY A 758 6.63 26.54 -44.55
C GLY A 758 8.10 26.19 -44.87
N ALA A 759 8.46 25.13 -45.62
CA ALA A 759 7.66 24.11 -46.33
C ALA A 759 8.49 22.82 -46.59
N ALA A 760 7.86 21.85 -47.30
CA ALA A 760 8.39 20.87 -48.29
C ALA A 760 9.93 20.69 -48.48
N ALA A 761 10.50 19.50 -48.76
CA ALA A 761 10.00 18.12 -48.97
C ALA A 761 11.18 17.11 -48.68
N ALA A 762 11.44 15.93 -49.26
CA ALA A 762 10.92 15.10 -50.37
C ALA A 762 11.38 13.61 -50.23
N GLY A 763 10.94 12.72 -51.13
CA GLY A 763 11.54 11.38 -51.41
C GLY A 763 12.09 11.30 -52.85
N PRO A 764 12.16 10.13 -53.53
CA PRO A 764 11.76 8.77 -53.11
C PRO A 764 12.76 7.65 -53.56
N VAL A 765 12.23 6.49 -54.00
CA VAL A 765 12.84 5.32 -54.68
C VAL A 765 13.24 4.15 -53.77
N ALA A 766 12.98 2.92 -54.25
CA ALA A 766 13.07 1.67 -53.50
C ALA A 766 13.56 0.50 -54.37
N ALA A 767 14.20 -0.49 -53.73
CA ALA A 767 14.34 -1.88 -54.18
C ALA A 767 14.48 -2.76 -52.91
N GLY A 768 14.04 -4.01 -52.94
CA GLY A 768 13.96 -4.86 -51.75
C GLY A 768 14.56 -6.26 -51.92
N VAL A 769 14.88 -6.89 -50.79
CA VAL A 769 15.13 -8.34 -50.63
C VAL A 769 14.68 -8.75 -49.22
N GLN A 770 14.37 -10.02 -49.02
CA GLN A 770 13.74 -10.57 -47.82
C GLN A 770 14.71 -10.75 -46.64
N SER A 771 14.28 -10.44 -45.40
CA SER A 771 14.32 -11.39 -44.25
C SER A 771 13.87 -10.75 -42.92
N ARG A 772 13.49 -11.62 -41.96
CA ARG A 772 13.33 -11.41 -40.49
C ARG A 772 12.65 -10.12 -40.00
N ARG A 773 11.45 -10.25 -39.41
CA ARG A 773 10.69 -9.15 -38.78
C ARG A 773 11.52 -8.45 -37.68
N PRO A 774 11.74 -7.11 -37.75
CA PRO A 774 12.40 -6.37 -36.67
C PRO A 774 11.45 -6.13 -35.48
N TRP A 775 12.02 -6.06 -34.29
CA TRP A 775 11.30 -5.72 -33.05
C TRP A 775 10.76 -4.29 -33.13
N ARG A 776 9.44 -4.11 -33.09
CA ARG A 776 8.81 -2.77 -33.08
C ARG A 776 9.05 -2.10 -31.72
N ARG A 777 9.96 -1.12 -31.66
CA ARG A 777 10.05 -0.18 -30.53
C ARG A 777 8.70 0.53 -30.37
N ARG A 778 8.06 0.42 -29.20
CA ARG A 778 6.98 1.32 -28.76
C ARG A 778 7.64 2.49 -28.01
N SER A 779 7.59 3.69 -28.58
CA SER A 779 8.05 4.91 -27.91
C SER A 779 6.99 5.44 -26.96
N GLY A 780 7.34 5.65 -25.68
CA GLY A 780 6.45 6.26 -24.66
C GLY A 780 6.30 5.48 -23.35
N GLU A 781 6.79 4.23 -23.29
CA GLU A 781 6.78 3.44 -22.06
C GLU A 781 8.00 3.77 -21.17
N VAL A 782 7.79 3.81 -19.85
CA VAL A 782 8.85 3.99 -18.83
C VAL A 782 8.93 2.72 -17.99
N VAL A 783 10.13 2.20 -17.79
CA VAL A 783 10.42 1.06 -16.91
C VAL A 783 11.17 1.58 -15.68
N GLU A 784 10.46 1.54 -14.56
CA GLU A 784 11.01 1.87 -13.24
C GLU A 784 11.60 0.62 -12.57
N PHE A 785 12.70 0.79 -11.85
CA PHE A 785 13.37 -0.25 -11.06
C PHE A 785 14.06 0.39 -9.85
N TYR A 786 14.09 -0.28 -8.70
CA TYR A 786 14.80 0.24 -7.52
C TYR A 786 15.43 -0.91 -6.74
N LYS A 787 14.61 -1.80 -6.17
CA LYS A 787 15.06 -2.90 -5.33
C LYS A 787 15.47 -4.10 -6.17
N ALA A 788 16.44 -4.88 -5.67
CA ALA A 788 16.98 -6.06 -6.33
C ALA A 788 15.95 -7.15 -6.69
N TRP A 789 14.82 -7.17 -5.99
CA TRP A 789 13.73 -8.15 -6.08
C TRP A 789 12.50 -7.67 -6.88
N ASP A 790 12.52 -6.43 -7.41
CA ASP A 790 11.42 -5.92 -8.25
C ASP A 790 11.36 -6.66 -9.61
N ARG A 791 10.28 -6.49 -10.38
CA ARG A 791 10.14 -7.04 -11.76
C ARG A 791 11.34 -6.71 -12.67
N HIS A 792 11.97 -5.57 -12.44
CA HIS A 792 13.16 -5.10 -13.13
C HIS A 792 14.38 -4.98 -12.20
N GLY A 793 14.34 -5.62 -11.03
CA GLY A 793 15.35 -5.50 -9.97
C GLY A 793 16.74 -6.00 -10.36
N ALA A 794 16.81 -6.92 -11.34
CA ALA A 794 18.08 -7.32 -11.96
C ALA A 794 18.78 -6.18 -12.72
N LEU A 795 18.15 -5.02 -12.91
CA LEU A 795 18.80 -3.81 -13.40
C LEU A 795 19.62 -3.07 -12.31
N SER A 796 19.19 -3.15 -11.05
CA SER A 796 19.81 -2.45 -9.91
C SER A 796 21.26 -2.87 -9.64
N ASN A 797 22.11 -1.96 -9.17
CA ASN A 797 23.45 -2.23 -8.64
C ASN A 797 23.41 -3.10 -7.36
N PHE A 798 22.29 -3.07 -6.62
CA PHE A 798 22.06 -3.89 -5.44
C PHE A 798 21.66 -5.35 -5.75
N SER A 799 21.48 -5.74 -7.02
CA SER A 799 21.21 -7.15 -7.36
C SER A 799 22.42 -8.06 -7.04
N PRO A 800 22.23 -9.28 -6.52
CA PRO A 800 23.30 -10.20 -6.11
C PRO A 800 23.98 -10.93 -7.29
N HIS A 801 24.50 -10.16 -8.25
CA HIS A 801 25.18 -10.66 -9.44
C HIS A 801 26.69 -10.45 -9.33
N VAL A 802 27.42 -11.55 -9.18
CA VAL A 802 28.88 -11.54 -9.06
C VAL A 802 29.55 -10.85 -10.26
N VAL A 803 30.53 -9.98 -10.03
CA VAL A 803 31.36 -9.37 -11.09
C VAL A 803 32.84 -9.65 -10.87
N ASP A 804 33.52 -10.06 -11.93
CA ASP A 804 34.94 -10.42 -11.90
C ASP A 804 35.78 -9.21 -12.34
N LEU A 805 36.36 -8.49 -11.39
CA LEU A 805 37.12 -7.25 -11.64
C LEU A 805 38.37 -7.13 -10.74
N PRO A 806 39.48 -6.53 -11.23
CA PRO A 806 40.64 -6.22 -10.39
C PRO A 806 40.28 -5.28 -9.24
N GLY A 807 40.89 -5.48 -8.06
CA GLY A 807 40.60 -4.67 -6.87
C GLY A 807 41.32 -3.32 -6.77
N GLY A 808 42.26 -3.03 -7.67
CA GLY A 808 42.90 -1.71 -7.74
C GLY A 808 42.01 -0.64 -8.36
N PRO A 809 42.41 0.64 -8.30
CA PRO A 809 41.58 1.75 -8.75
C PRO A 809 41.24 1.68 -10.24
N VAL A 810 39.95 1.76 -10.57
CA VAL A 810 39.49 2.11 -11.92
C VAL A 810 39.77 3.59 -12.14
N SER A 811 40.49 3.92 -13.20
CA SER A 811 40.78 5.32 -13.58
C SER A 811 39.53 6.06 -14.07
N ALA A 812 39.54 7.39 -14.05
CA ALA A 812 38.41 8.21 -14.53
C ALA A 812 38.04 7.95 -16.02
N CYS A 813 38.98 7.47 -16.84
CA CYS A 813 38.75 7.06 -18.24
C CYS A 813 38.39 5.58 -18.43
N GLY A 814 38.25 4.81 -17.35
CA GLY A 814 37.75 3.42 -17.37
C GLY A 814 38.81 2.35 -17.55
N ALA A 815 40.09 2.71 -17.67
CA ALA A 815 41.16 1.71 -17.64
C ALA A 815 41.26 1.06 -16.26
N LEU A 816 41.30 -0.27 -16.24
CA LEU A 816 41.45 -1.12 -15.06
C LEU A 816 42.92 -1.17 -14.60
N SER A 817 43.14 -1.26 -13.29
CA SER A 817 44.45 -1.54 -12.71
C SER A 817 44.97 -2.92 -13.15
N ARG A 818 46.28 -3.04 -13.42
CA ARG A 818 46.95 -4.35 -13.55
C ARG A 818 47.00 -5.04 -12.18
N GLY A 819 46.40 -6.21 -12.06
CA GLY A 819 46.35 -6.99 -10.82
C GLY A 819 45.52 -8.25 -10.98
N ALA A 820 45.45 -9.07 -9.93
CA ALA A 820 44.58 -10.25 -9.92
C ALA A 820 43.10 -9.84 -9.99
N VAL A 821 42.31 -10.61 -10.74
CA VAL A 821 40.86 -10.44 -10.83
C VAL A 821 40.21 -11.04 -9.58
N ARG A 822 39.34 -10.28 -8.91
CA ARG A 822 38.56 -10.73 -7.75
C ARG A 822 37.09 -10.89 -8.16
N ALA A 823 36.44 -11.93 -7.66
CA ALA A 823 34.99 -12.06 -7.70
C ALA A 823 34.37 -11.16 -6.61
N TRP A 824 33.58 -10.17 -7.01
CA TRP A 824 32.86 -9.26 -6.11
C TRP A 824 31.39 -9.70 -6.04
N PRO A 825 30.77 -9.87 -4.85
CA PRO A 825 29.41 -10.44 -4.75
C PRO A 825 28.32 -9.63 -5.47
N SER A 826 28.49 -8.32 -5.61
CA SER A 826 27.65 -7.49 -6.49
C SER A 826 28.39 -6.27 -7.04
N VAL A 827 27.72 -5.56 -7.97
CA VAL A 827 28.14 -4.24 -8.47
C VAL A 827 28.34 -3.24 -7.32
N GLU A 828 27.48 -3.25 -6.29
CA GLU A 828 27.60 -2.34 -5.15
C GLU A 828 28.83 -2.65 -4.27
N HIS A 829 29.22 -3.93 -4.10
CA HIS A 829 30.45 -4.29 -3.37
C HIS A 829 31.68 -3.67 -4.06
N PHE A 830 31.77 -3.82 -5.38
CA PHE A 830 32.84 -3.22 -6.17
C PHE A 830 32.80 -1.69 -6.12
N TYR A 831 31.62 -1.08 -6.31
CA TYR A 831 31.44 0.38 -6.32
C TYR A 831 31.83 1.02 -4.97
N GLN A 832 31.47 0.40 -3.84
CA GLN A 832 31.83 0.91 -2.50
C GLN A 832 33.31 0.71 -2.18
N ALA A 833 33.93 -0.41 -2.58
CA ALA A 833 35.37 -0.63 -2.39
C ALA A 833 36.21 0.35 -3.22
N GLN A 834 35.75 0.71 -4.42
CA GLN A 834 36.43 1.64 -5.32
C GLN A 834 36.53 3.09 -4.81
N LYS A 835 35.87 3.44 -3.69
CA LYS A 835 36.10 4.69 -2.93
C LYS A 835 37.49 4.77 -2.30
N PHE A 836 38.00 3.63 -1.84
CA PHE A 836 39.21 3.50 -1.03
C PHE A 836 40.35 2.81 -1.81
N ALA A 837 40.02 2.17 -2.94
CA ALA A 837 40.97 1.49 -3.81
C ALA A 837 42.10 2.42 -4.28
N GLY A 838 43.35 2.03 -4.00
CA GLY A 838 44.55 2.77 -4.38
C GLY A 838 45.02 3.84 -3.38
N VAL A 839 44.31 4.03 -2.26
CA VAL A 839 44.78 4.87 -1.15
C VAL A 839 45.79 4.06 -0.31
N ASP A 840 46.97 4.62 -0.07
CA ASP A 840 48.05 3.93 0.64
C ASP A 840 47.93 4.06 2.17
N ASP A 841 46.73 3.82 2.69
CA ASP A 841 46.40 3.84 4.12
C ASP A 841 45.90 2.47 4.60
N GLN A 842 46.12 2.14 5.88
CA GLN A 842 45.79 0.84 6.44
C GLN A 842 44.30 0.66 6.75
N GLU A 843 43.60 1.73 7.14
CA GLU A 843 42.15 1.71 7.40
C GLU A 843 41.37 1.74 6.08
N ALA A 844 41.86 2.46 5.06
CA ALA A 844 41.36 2.37 3.69
C ALA A 844 41.46 0.94 3.13
N LYS A 845 42.61 0.26 3.31
CA LYS A 845 42.79 -1.15 2.91
C LYS A 845 41.87 -2.09 3.71
N ALA A 846 41.73 -1.89 5.02
CA ALA A 846 40.80 -2.66 5.84
C ALA A 846 39.33 -2.46 5.43
N ALA A 847 38.95 -1.24 5.02
CA ALA A 847 37.63 -0.93 4.50
C ALA A 847 37.34 -1.67 3.18
N VAL A 848 38.31 -1.75 2.26
CA VAL A 848 38.17 -2.53 1.02
C VAL A 848 37.88 -4.01 1.32
N GLU A 849 38.63 -4.63 2.22
CA GLU A 849 38.42 -6.04 2.58
C GLU A 849 37.12 -6.28 3.35
N ALA A 850 36.74 -5.39 4.28
CA ALA A 850 35.47 -5.47 4.99
C ALA A 850 34.26 -5.28 4.04
N ILE A 851 34.37 -4.43 3.02
CA ILE A 851 33.36 -4.27 1.97
C ILE A 851 33.30 -5.51 1.08
N ALA A 852 34.44 -6.12 0.75
CA ALA A 852 34.50 -7.31 -0.09
C ALA A 852 34.01 -8.59 0.63
N ALA A 853 34.08 -8.63 1.96
CA ALA A 853 33.60 -9.72 2.81
C ALA A 853 32.18 -9.50 3.37
N ALA A 854 31.50 -8.42 2.98
CA ALA A 854 30.13 -8.11 3.38
C ALA A 854 29.14 -9.23 2.99
N ALA A 855 28.14 -9.50 3.83
CA ALA A 855 27.14 -10.53 3.56
C ALA A 855 26.07 -10.09 2.54
N SER A 856 25.88 -8.78 2.34
CA SER A 856 24.92 -8.25 1.36
C SER A 856 25.36 -6.93 0.71
N PRO A 857 24.78 -6.56 -0.45
CA PRO A 857 25.01 -5.26 -1.11
C PRO A 857 24.67 -4.06 -0.21
N GLU A 858 23.64 -4.18 0.63
CA GLU A 858 23.26 -3.19 1.63
C GLU A 858 24.31 -3.06 2.73
N GLU A 859 24.96 -4.17 3.12
CA GLU A 859 26.08 -4.15 4.07
C GLU A 859 27.34 -3.51 3.48
N ALA A 860 27.72 -3.85 2.25
CA ALA A 860 28.78 -3.17 1.53
C ALA A 860 28.53 -1.64 1.44
N ALA A 861 27.29 -1.25 1.13
CA ALA A 861 26.85 0.15 1.15
C ALA A 861 26.92 0.77 2.56
N ARG A 862 26.52 0.03 3.61
CA ARG A 862 26.56 0.48 5.01
C ARG A 862 27.99 0.75 5.47
N ILE A 863 28.93 -0.15 5.17
CA ILE A 863 30.34 -0.05 5.54
C ILE A 863 30.99 1.11 4.78
N GLY A 864 30.86 1.14 3.44
CA GLY A 864 31.45 2.20 2.62
C GLY A 864 30.93 3.60 2.98
N ARG A 865 29.61 3.76 3.18
CA ARG A 865 29.00 5.02 3.65
C ARG A 865 29.29 5.34 5.13
N ARG A 866 29.80 4.40 5.93
CA ARG A 866 30.24 4.68 7.31
C ARG A 866 31.64 5.27 7.31
N VAL A 867 32.59 4.61 6.63
CA VAL A 867 33.97 5.09 6.52
C VAL A 867 34.02 6.47 5.82
N GLU A 868 33.30 6.62 4.70
CA GLU A 868 33.15 7.89 3.96
C GLU A 868 32.65 9.07 4.81
N ARG A 869 31.85 8.82 5.85
CA ARG A 869 31.32 9.87 6.75
C ARG A 869 32.17 10.09 8.00
N ALA A 870 32.86 9.06 8.49
CA ALA A 870 33.73 9.16 9.65
C ALA A 870 35.12 9.73 9.29
N GLN A 871 35.62 9.39 8.11
CA GLN A 871 36.99 9.62 7.66
C GLN A 871 36.99 9.96 6.16
N PRO A 872 36.49 11.16 5.76
CA PRO A 872 36.39 11.55 4.35
C PRO A 872 37.75 11.61 3.65
N ASP A 873 38.84 11.84 4.38
CA ASP A 873 40.21 11.89 3.86
C ASP A 873 40.73 10.52 3.36
N LEU A 874 40.05 9.42 3.70
CA LEU A 874 40.34 8.09 3.15
C LEU A 874 39.74 7.87 1.75
N LEU A 875 38.94 8.81 1.24
CA LEU A 875 38.47 8.76 -0.15
C LEU A 875 39.63 9.04 -1.12
N ARG A 876 39.74 8.24 -2.19
CA ARG A 876 40.65 8.55 -3.30
C ARG A 876 40.33 9.93 -3.90
N ALA A 877 41.37 10.73 -4.13
CA ALA A 877 41.23 12.15 -4.50
C ALA A 877 40.43 12.41 -5.80
N ASP A 878 40.37 11.44 -6.72
CA ASP A 878 39.60 11.53 -7.98
C ASP A 878 38.18 10.93 -7.89
N TRP A 879 37.72 10.48 -6.72
CA TRP A 879 36.43 9.78 -6.55
C TRP A 879 35.23 10.53 -7.15
N ALA A 880 35.17 11.85 -6.97
CA ALA A 880 34.09 12.68 -7.48
C ALA A 880 33.96 12.64 -9.03
N ALA A 881 35.08 12.45 -9.74
CA ALA A 881 35.12 12.26 -11.19
C ALA A 881 35.01 10.78 -11.59
N ALA A 882 35.60 9.87 -10.82
CA ALA A 882 35.65 8.44 -11.14
C ALA A 882 34.31 7.71 -10.96
N LYS A 883 33.45 8.13 -10.01
CA LYS A 883 32.23 7.39 -9.59
C LYS A 883 31.31 6.92 -10.73
N LEU A 884 31.08 7.76 -11.76
CA LEU A 884 30.24 7.39 -12.91
C LEU A 884 30.90 6.31 -13.78
N THR A 885 32.21 6.41 -13.99
CA THR A 885 33.01 5.45 -14.76
C THR A 885 33.16 4.11 -14.02
N VAL A 886 33.36 4.15 -12.70
CA VAL A 886 33.39 2.96 -11.82
C VAL A 886 32.08 2.17 -11.97
N MET A 887 30.94 2.85 -11.86
CA MET A 887 29.63 2.22 -12.02
C MET A 887 29.43 1.66 -13.44
N ALA A 888 29.83 2.40 -14.48
CA ALA A 888 29.74 1.94 -15.87
C ALA A 888 30.51 0.63 -16.12
N VAL A 889 31.74 0.55 -15.62
CA VAL A 889 32.61 -0.65 -15.72
C VAL A 889 31.99 -1.84 -14.99
N ALA A 890 31.49 -1.62 -13.77
CA ALA A 890 30.88 -2.68 -12.96
C ALA A 890 29.58 -3.23 -13.56
N LEU A 891 28.71 -2.36 -14.08
CA LEU A 891 27.52 -2.76 -14.81
C LEU A 891 27.89 -3.54 -16.07
N ARG A 892 28.85 -3.06 -16.88
CA ARG A 892 29.31 -3.78 -18.08
C ARG A 892 29.80 -5.19 -17.75
N ALA A 893 30.56 -5.38 -16.67
CA ALA A 893 30.98 -6.70 -16.22
C ALA A 893 29.78 -7.61 -15.88
N LYS A 894 28.80 -7.10 -15.12
CA LYS A 894 27.55 -7.81 -14.78
C LYS A 894 26.76 -8.25 -16.02
N PHE A 895 26.45 -7.33 -16.93
CA PHE A 895 25.62 -7.64 -18.11
C PHE A 895 26.38 -8.38 -19.23
N THR A 896 27.72 -8.40 -19.20
CA THR A 896 28.51 -9.29 -20.06
C THR A 896 28.54 -10.71 -19.50
N ARG A 897 28.66 -10.88 -18.18
CA ARG A 897 28.69 -12.20 -17.52
C ARG A 897 27.33 -12.90 -17.52
N HIS A 898 26.28 -12.24 -17.03
CA HIS A 898 25.00 -12.91 -16.70
C HIS A 898 23.97 -12.78 -17.83
N VAL A 899 23.33 -13.89 -18.19
CA VAL A 899 22.44 -13.98 -19.37
C VAL A 899 21.07 -13.37 -19.08
N GLY A 900 20.48 -13.67 -17.93
CA GLY A 900 19.20 -13.16 -17.45
C GLY A 900 19.14 -11.63 -17.39
N PRO A 901 20.05 -10.96 -16.65
CA PRO A 901 20.14 -9.51 -16.63
C PRO A 901 20.35 -8.90 -18.02
N ARG A 902 21.19 -9.51 -18.87
CA ARG A 902 21.40 -9.03 -20.26
C ARG A 902 20.12 -9.11 -21.09
N ARG A 903 19.39 -10.23 -20.98
CA ARG A 903 18.11 -10.46 -21.67
C ARG A 903 17.03 -9.50 -21.16
N MET A 904 16.99 -9.23 -19.85
CA MET A 904 16.10 -8.24 -19.25
C MET A 904 16.39 -6.84 -19.80
N LEU A 905 17.67 -6.41 -19.78
CA LEU A 905 18.08 -5.09 -20.26
C LEU A 905 17.76 -4.90 -21.75
N LEU A 906 18.15 -5.85 -22.61
CA LEU A 906 17.87 -5.83 -24.05
C LEU A 906 16.36 -5.93 -24.37
N GLY A 907 15.56 -6.53 -23.49
CA GLY A 907 14.11 -6.58 -23.62
C GLY A 907 13.39 -5.26 -23.37
N THR A 908 14.07 -4.23 -22.83
CA THR A 908 13.45 -2.92 -22.57
C THR A 908 13.49 -2.02 -23.81
N ALA A 909 12.33 -1.77 -24.43
CA ALA A 909 12.15 -0.69 -25.41
C ALA A 909 11.94 0.70 -24.75
N ALA A 910 11.68 0.71 -23.44
CA ALA A 910 11.31 1.83 -22.62
C ALA A 910 12.48 2.75 -22.22
N GLN A 911 12.16 3.93 -21.68
CA GLN A 911 13.09 4.71 -20.85
C GLN A 911 13.33 3.97 -19.52
N LEU A 912 14.57 3.90 -19.05
CA LEU A 912 14.91 3.30 -17.75
C LEU A 912 15.02 4.38 -16.68
N VAL A 913 14.33 4.19 -15.55
CA VAL A 913 14.35 5.09 -14.40
C VAL A 913 14.67 4.32 -13.13
N GLU A 914 15.77 4.67 -12.48
CA GLU A 914 16.05 4.20 -11.12
C GLU A 914 15.13 4.97 -10.15
N ALA A 915 14.32 4.24 -9.40
CA ALA A 915 13.16 4.74 -8.67
C ALA A 915 13.40 4.92 -7.16
N SER A 916 14.64 5.14 -6.73
CA SER A 916 14.95 5.47 -5.34
C SER A 916 14.30 6.80 -4.92
N PRO A 917 13.47 6.82 -3.85
CA PRO A 917 12.83 8.05 -3.38
C PRO A 917 13.81 9.00 -2.65
N HIS A 918 15.05 8.55 -2.39
CA HIS A 918 16.02 9.29 -1.55
C HIS A 918 17.38 9.51 -2.23
N ASP A 919 17.61 8.97 -3.43
CA ASP A 919 18.83 9.20 -4.19
C ASP A 919 18.54 10.04 -5.44
N TYR A 920 18.89 11.33 -5.37
CA TYR A 920 18.72 12.30 -6.46
C TYR A 920 19.87 12.29 -7.47
N PHE A 921 20.92 11.48 -7.26
CA PHE A 921 22.06 11.39 -8.16
C PHE A 921 21.94 10.14 -9.04
N TRP A 922 21.77 8.97 -8.44
CA TRP A 922 21.58 7.72 -9.17
C TRP A 922 20.14 7.52 -9.66
N GLY A 923 19.16 8.04 -8.90
CA GLY A 923 17.72 7.89 -9.13
C GLY A 923 16.98 9.18 -9.43
N ARG A 924 15.64 9.07 -9.46
CA ARG A 924 14.70 10.19 -9.68
C ARG A 924 14.32 10.99 -8.42
N GLY A 925 14.59 10.49 -7.22
CA GLY A 925 14.08 11.09 -5.97
C GLY A 925 12.55 11.01 -5.84
N VAL A 926 12.04 11.43 -4.68
CA VAL A 926 10.60 11.36 -4.37
C VAL A 926 9.76 12.31 -5.23
N ASP A 927 10.29 13.49 -5.58
CA ASP A 927 9.61 14.51 -6.40
C ASP A 927 9.80 14.32 -7.92
N GLY A 928 10.72 13.43 -8.34
CA GLY A 928 11.06 13.20 -9.74
C GLY A 928 12.15 14.12 -10.31
N SER A 929 12.78 14.98 -9.50
CA SER A 929 13.82 15.93 -9.95
C SER A 929 15.23 15.34 -10.06
N GLY A 930 15.45 14.10 -9.61
CA GLY A 930 16.74 13.43 -9.56
C GLY A 930 17.32 13.06 -10.93
N ALA A 931 18.65 13.04 -11.02
CA ALA A 931 19.40 12.96 -12.27
C ALA A 931 19.37 11.58 -12.97
N ASN A 932 18.87 10.52 -12.31
CA ASN A 932 18.70 9.17 -12.86
C ASN A 932 19.96 8.63 -13.58
N HIS A 933 21.15 8.88 -13.01
CA HIS A 933 22.41 8.49 -13.65
C HIS A 933 22.53 6.96 -13.85
N LEU A 934 21.88 6.13 -13.02
CA LEU A 934 21.90 4.68 -13.20
C LEU A 934 21.08 4.24 -14.42
N GLY A 935 19.86 4.77 -14.58
CA GLY A 935 19.05 4.54 -15.80
C GLY A 935 19.77 5.01 -17.07
N ALA A 936 20.43 6.17 -17.02
CA ALA A 936 21.21 6.71 -18.14
C ALA A 936 22.49 5.92 -18.47
N LEU A 937 23.07 5.18 -17.51
CA LEU A 937 24.16 4.22 -17.77
C LEU A 937 23.62 2.94 -18.40
N LEU A 938 22.52 2.38 -17.87
CA LEU A 938 21.91 1.16 -18.37
C LEU A 938 21.39 1.32 -19.81
N MET A 939 20.78 2.46 -20.15
CA MET A 939 20.31 2.72 -21.52
C MET A 939 21.47 2.77 -22.53
N ARG A 940 22.62 3.37 -22.17
CA ARG A 940 23.82 3.34 -23.01
C ARG A 940 24.35 1.91 -23.17
N LEU A 941 24.50 1.18 -22.07
CA LEU A 941 24.95 -0.21 -22.09
C LEU A 941 24.01 -1.14 -22.89
N ARG A 942 22.70 -0.87 -22.87
CA ARG A 942 21.69 -1.56 -23.71
C ARG A 942 21.94 -1.33 -25.18
N ASP A 943 22.12 -0.08 -25.62
CA ASP A 943 22.36 0.23 -27.02
C ASP A 943 23.75 -0.28 -27.49
N GLU A 944 24.77 -0.24 -26.61
CA GLU A 944 26.09 -0.87 -26.84
C GLU A 944 25.99 -2.40 -27.04
N LEU A 945 25.25 -3.10 -26.17
CA LEU A 945 25.05 -4.55 -26.27
C LEU A 945 24.14 -4.94 -27.46
N ALA A 946 23.20 -4.07 -27.86
CA ALA A 946 22.32 -4.29 -29.00
C ALA A 946 23.02 -4.10 -30.36
N ALA A 947 24.09 -3.28 -30.42
CA ALA A 947 24.89 -3.09 -31.62
C ALA A 947 25.77 -4.31 -31.98
N GLY A 948 26.07 -5.17 -30.99
CA GLY A 948 27.02 -6.27 -31.11
C GLY A 948 28.47 -5.80 -30.95
N GLU A 949 29.32 -6.63 -30.34
CA GLU A 949 30.70 -6.23 -30.01
C GLU A 949 31.58 -5.98 -31.25
N PRO A 950 32.15 -4.78 -31.43
CA PRO A 950 33.25 -4.57 -32.35
C PRO A 950 34.49 -5.32 -31.85
N LYS A 951 35.16 -6.07 -32.72
CA LYS A 951 36.39 -6.78 -32.36
C LYS A 951 37.48 -5.79 -31.89
N SER A 952 38.02 -6.07 -30.72
CA SER A 952 39.14 -5.43 -30.02
C SER A 952 40.08 -4.50 -30.84
N LYS A 953 40.07 -3.22 -30.46
CA LYS A 953 41.25 -2.33 -30.42
C LYS A 953 40.97 -1.14 -29.47
N PRO A 954 42.01 -0.46 -28.93
CA PRO A 954 41.85 0.45 -27.79
C PRO A 954 41.18 1.78 -28.15
N TYR A 955 40.55 2.38 -27.14
CA TYR A 955 39.71 3.57 -27.24
C TYR A 955 40.48 4.83 -27.68
N MET A 956 40.15 5.39 -28.84
CA MET A 956 40.50 6.77 -29.19
C MET A 956 39.34 7.70 -28.82
N ALA A 957 39.65 8.81 -28.14
CA ALA A 957 38.66 9.76 -27.64
C ALA A 957 38.24 10.79 -28.71
N PRO A 958 36.93 11.07 -28.90
CA PRO A 958 36.46 12.17 -29.72
C PRO A 958 36.16 13.44 -28.89
N VAL A 959 36.90 14.50 -29.22
CA VAL A 959 36.50 15.92 -29.35
C VAL A 959 35.32 16.44 -28.50
N GLY A 960 35.57 17.47 -27.67
CA GLY A 960 34.53 18.20 -26.93
C GLY A 960 33.80 19.29 -27.74
N PHE A 961 32.61 19.68 -27.29
CA PHE A 961 31.78 20.73 -27.91
C PHE A 961 32.07 22.15 -27.39
N PRO A 962 31.73 23.22 -28.14
CA PRO A 962 32.28 24.56 -27.92
C PRO A 962 31.31 25.57 -27.28
N GLY A 963 31.90 26.64 -26.71
CA GLY A 963 31.33 28.01 -26.79
C GLY A 963 30.49 28.52 -25.61
N GLY A 964 31.13 29.31 -24.73
CA GLY A 964 30.46 30.17 -23.74
C GLY A 964 31.46 31.19 -23.20
N LEU A 965 31.29 32.48 -23.50
CA LEU A 965 32.33 33.50 -23.36
C LEU A 965 32.23 34.32 -22.06
N ALA A 966 33.36 34.43 -21.35
CA ALA A 966 33.68 35.57 -20.49
C ALA A 966 35.20 35.85 -20.50
N ARG A 967 35.59 37.09 -20.83
CA ARG A 967 36.91 37.71 -20.55
C ARG A 967 36.73 38.62 -19.31
N ALA A 968 37.74 39.06 -18.56
CA ALA A 968 39.20 39.14 -18.74
C ALA A 968 39.91 38.83 -17.38
N ALA A 969 41.22 38.93 -17.14
CA ALA A 969 42.33 39.61 -17.84
C ALA A 969 43.72 38.92 -17.65
N ALA A 970 44.80 39.57 -18.11
CA ALA A 970 46.21 39.14 -18.01
C ALA A 970 46.70 39.00 -16.54
N ALA A 971 47.60 38.08 -16.14
CA ALA A 971 48.94 37.69 -16.64
C ALA A 971 50.01 38.79 -16.39
N PRO A 972 51.30 38.49 -16.03
CA PRO A 972 52.08 37.37 -16.60
C PRO A 972 53.13 36.60 -15.72
N ARG A 973 53.40 35.35 -16.13
CA ARG A 973 54.72 34.67 -16.30
C ARG A 973 55.78 34.61 -15.15
N LYS A 974 55.97 33.37 -14.63
CA LYS A 974 57.24 32.54 -14.65
C LYS A 974 58.50 33.04 -13.86
N PRO A 975 59.58 32.22 -13.70
CA PRO A 975 59.78 30.77 -13.95
C PRO A 975 60.51 30.00 -12.81
N VAL A 976 61.01 28.79 -13.15
CA VAL A 976 62.12 28.00 -12.58
C VAL A 976 61.85 27.11 -11.33
N ALA A 977 62.32 25.87 -11.45
CA ALA A 977 62.58 24.88 -10.38
C ALA A 977 64.14 24.78 -10.21
N PRO A 978 64.82 23.68 -9.85
CA PRO A 978 64.40 22.41 -9.23
C PRO A 978 65.24 22.05 -7.97
N ALA A 979 65.08 20.81 -7.49
CA ALA A 979 66.06 20.07 -6.66
C ALA A 979 66.29 20.56 -5.22
N ALA A 980 66.73 19.73 -4.28
CA ALA A 980 66.63 18.26 -4.13
C ALA A 980 66.93 17.88 -2.65
N ARG A 981 66.74 16.59 -2.31
CA ARG A 981 67.39 15.79 -1.23
C ARG A 981 68.12 16.60 -0.13
N GLU A 982 67.76 16.45 1.14
CA GLU A 982 68.06 15.29 1.99
C GLU A 982 67.21 15.36 3.28
N ALA A 983 67.10 14.40 4.19
CA ALA A 983 67.25 12.94 4.28
C ALA A 983 67.51 12.64 5.78
N ALA A 984 66.86 11.62 6.34
CA ALA A 984 67.10 11.06 7.69
C ALA A 984 66.96 11.98 8.93
N GLY A 985 66.17 11.54 9.93
CA GLY A 985 66.05 12.28 11.20
C GLY A 985 65.03 11.71 12.17
N HIS A 986 65.46 10.73 12.95
CA HIS A 986 64.82 10.13 14.13
C HIS A 986 64.18 11.14 15.13
N ALA A 987 63.30 10.77 16.08
CA ALA A 987 62.44 9.60 16.30
C ALA A 987 61.66 9.80 17.63
N ARG A 988 60.66 8.94 17.88
CA ARG A 988 59.89 8.79 19.15
C ARG A 988 58.88 9.91 19.46
N GLY A 989 57.77 9.48 20.07
CA GLY A 989 56.50 10.20 20.26
C GLY A 989 55.39 9.16 20.25
#